data_AF-A0A8P0TM10-F1
#
_entry.id   AF-A0A8P0TM10-F1
#
_cell.length_a   1.000
_cell.length_b   1.000
_cell.length_c   1.000
_cell.angle_alpha   90.00
_cell.angle_beta   90.00
_cell.angle_gamma   90.00
#
_symmetry.space_group_name_H-M   'P 1'
#
loop_
_entity.id
_entity.type
_entity.pdbx_description
1 polymer ?
#
loop_
_entity_poly.entity_id
_entity_poly.type
_entity_poly.pdbx_seq_one_letter_code
_entity_poly.pdbx_strand_id
1 'polypeptide(L)'
;MGAMEWSGGQAERPGRGRRVLVVGGGIAGLGAAQRLRAHPAFSQLRVLEATARAGGRIRSERGFGGVLELGAHWIHGPSRGNPVFELAAEHRLLREKDLSEENQRMETGGHVGLPSVTYASSGVSVSRELVVETASLFHSLIDQAREFVRGAAAPAPSVGEYVRGALRALAAGWTDREDARRLRLALMHNFLNVECCVSGTHSMDLVALAPFGEYTVLPGLDCTFPGGYQGLTNHIMASLPEDMIIFNKPVKTIHWNGSFQEAASPGETFPVLVECEDGGCFPAHHVIVTVPLGFLKEHVDTFFEPPLPTEKADAIRKLGFGTNNKIFLEFEEPFWEPGCQHIQVVWEDMSPLEDVASQLQDVWFKKLIGFWVLPSFESVHVLCGFIAGLESEFMETLTDEEVLLSLTQVLRRVTGNARLPAPRSVLRSRWHSAPYTRGSYSYVAVGSTGEDIDRLARPLPEDGAEAQKIIQHLEEEGLKNVVFTNCVRDENIQQVIPMVRGLVESSHRYHRQENLEYCALVIGIPNVGKSSLINALRRQHLRKGKATRVGGEPGITRAVMSRIQVCERPLMFLLDTPGVLAPRIQSVEMGLKLALCGTVLDHLVGEETLADYLLYTLNRHQLFGYVQHYGLDGACDDITRVLKHVAVRLGKTHKVKVLTGTGDVNVIQPNYPAAARDFLRTFRHGLLGPVMLDRDVLRSSSRADP
;
A
#
# COMPACT_ATOMS: atom_id res chain seq x y z
N MET A 1 30.65 -49.36 43.93
CA MET A 1 29.38 -48.67 44.23
C MET A 1 29.67 -47.20 44.42
N GLY A 2 29.54 -46.41 43.34
CA GLY A 2 29.65 -44.96 43.38
C GLY A 2 28.50 -44.41 42.55
N ALA A 3 27.59 -43.71 43.22
CA ALA A 3 26.43 -43.08 42.60
C ALA A 3 26.86 -41.72 42.02
N MET A 4 26.60 -41.52 40.73
CA MET A 4 26.80 -40.26 40.02
C MET A 4 25.51 -39.45 40.12
N GLU A 5 25.56 -38.31 40.79
CA GLU A 5 24.50 -37.30 40.81
C GLU A 5 24.38 -36.65 39.42
N TRP A 6 23.20 -36.76 38.82
CA TRP A 6 22.83 -35.99 37.62
C TRP A 6 22.24 -34.65 38.07
N SER A 7 22.97 -33.57 37.78
CA SER A 7 22.52 -32.19 37.93
C SER A 7 21.27 -31.93 37.10
N GLY A 8 20.24 -31.37 37.72
CA GLY A 8 18.95 -31.07 37.11
C GLY A 8 19.06 -30.19 35.87
N GLY A 9 18.36 -30.61 34.81
CA GLY A 9 18.14 -29.82 33.62
C GLY A 9 17.43 -28.52 33.97
N GLN A 10 18.00 -27.40 33.54
CA GLN A 10 17.34 -26.10 33.57
C GLN A 10 16.02 -26.21 32.79
N ALA A 11 14.92 -25.91 33.47
CA ALA A 11 13.64 -25.66 32.80
C ALA A 11 13.83 -24.51 31.80
N GLU A 12 13.48 -24.75 30.53
CA GLU A 12 13.47 -23.72 29.49
C GLU A 12 12.59 -22.54 29.93
N ARG A 13 13.16 -21.33 29.89
CA ARG A 13 12.42 -20.09 30.15
C ARG A 13 11.34 -19.92 29.06
N PRO A 14 10.12 -19.47 29.40
CA PRO A 14 9.09 -19.17 28.41
C PRO A 14 9.64 -18.16 27.41
N GLY A 15 9.59 -18.49 26.11
CA GLY A 15 10.17 -17.66 25.05
C GLY A 15 9.63 -16.23 25.11
N ARG A 16 10.52 -15.25 25.28
CA ARG A 16 10.19 -13.82 25.16
C ARG A 16 9.61 -13.58 23.76
N GLY A 17 8.41 -12.99 23.67
CA GLY A 17 7.79 -12.67 22.38
C GLY A 17 8.61 -11.65 21.59
N ARG A 18 8.33 -11.54 20.28
CA ARG A 18 9.07 -10.62 19.40
C ARG A 18 8.79 -9.17 19.76
N ARG A 19 9.88 -8.38 19.87
CA ARG A 19 9.85 -6.92 20.00
C ARG A 19 9.45 -6.23 18.70
N VAL A 20 8.37 -5.46 18.75
CA VAL A 20 7.88 -4.66 17.62
C VAL A 20 7.79 -3.20 18.05
N LEU A 21 8.30 -2.30 17.20
CA LEU A 21 8.11 -0.86 17.34
C LEU A 21 7.24 -0.35 16.20
N VAL A 22 6.30 0.52 16.52
CA VAL A 22 5.50 1.27 15.54
C VAL A 22 5.92 2.72 15.64
N VAL A 23 6.30 3.35 14.53
CA VAL A 23 6.70 4.76 14.50
C VAL A 23 5.54 5.57 13.93
N GLY A 24 4.93 6.39 14.77
CA GLY A 24 3.73 7.19 14.50
C GLY A 24 2.47 6.68 15.21
N GLY A 25 1.79 7.56 15.92
CA GLY A 25 0.54 7.35 16.64
C GLY A 25 -0.71 7.82 15.87
N GLY A 26 -0.64 7.85 14.54
CA GLY A 26 -1.82 8.07 13.67
C GLY A 26 -2.68 6.81 13.54
N ILE A 27 -3.81 6.89 12.81
CA ILE A 27 -4.74 5.76 12.66
C ILE A 27 -4.08 4.49 12.10
N ALA A 28 -3.10 4.61 11.19
CA ALA A 28 -2.34 3.49 10.66
C ALA A 28 -1.50 2.79 11.75
N GLY A 29 -0.76 3.56 12.55
CA GLY A 29 0.07 3.04 13.63
C GLY A 29 -0.77 2.46 14.78
N LEU A 30 -1.85 3.16 15.17
CA LEU A 30 -2.79 2.66 16.17
C LEU A 30 -3.50 1.38 15.71
N GLY A 31 -3.93 1.31 14.46
CA GLY A 31 -4.54 0.11 13.88
C GLY A 31 -3.58 -1.07 13.84
N ALA A 32 -2.32 -0.85 13.44
CA ALA A 32 -1.29 -1.89 13.49
C ALA A 32 -1.06 -2.37 14.92
N ALA A 33 -0.93 -1.45 15.88
CA ALA A 33 -0.72 -1.79 17.28
C ALA A 33 -1.89 -2.59 17.87
N GLN A 34 -3.13 -2.18 17.60
CA GLN A 34 -4.34 -2.87 18.04
C GLN A 34 -4.43 -4.30 17.48
N ARG A 35 -4.08 -4.48 16.21
CA ARG A 35 -4.10 -5.80 15.55
C ARG A 35 -3.01 -6.74 16.10
N LEU A 36 -1.79 -6.22 16.27
CA LEU A 36 -0.64 -7.01 16.73
C LEU A 36 -0.75 -7.39 18.21
N ARG A 37 -1.32 -6.51 19.04
CA ARG A 37 -1.60 -6.78 20.46
C ARG A 37 -2.42 -8.06 20.63
N ALA A 38 -3.38 -8.32 19.74
CA ALA A 38 -4.23 -9.50 19.82
C ALA A 38 -3.47 -10.82 19.57
N HIS A 39 -2.22 -10.76 19.10
CA HIS A 39 -1.45 -11.94 18.74
C HIS A 39 -0.40 -12.29 19.82
N PRO A 40 -0.38 -13.53 20.37
CA PRO A 40 0.53 -13.93 21.46
C PRO A 40 2.03 -13.81 21.15
N ALA A 41 2.41 -13.73 19.87
CA ALA A 41 3.80 -13.70 19.42
C ALA A 41 4.44 -12.31 19.56
N PHE A 42 3.63 -11.25 19.71
CA PHE A 42 4.07 -9.85 19.76
C PHE A 42 3.80 -9.25 21.15
N SER A 43 4.26 -9.94 22.19
CA SER A 43 4.03 -9.52 23.58
C SER A 43 4.84 -8.28 24.00
N GLN A 44 5.79 -7.82 23.17
CA GLN A 44 6.60 -6.62 23.42
C GLN A 44 6.42 -5.60 22.29
N LEU A 45 5.31 -4.88 22.33
CA LEU A 45 4.93 -3.87 21.34
C LEU A 45 4.98 -2.47 21.95
N ARG A 46 5.58 -1.51 21.26
CA ARG A 46 5.50 -0.07 21.61
C ARG A 46 5.23 0.79 20.39
N VAL A 47 4.57 1.92 20.60
CA VAL A 47 4.34 2.97 19.60
C VAL A 47 5.14 4.20 20.03
N LEU A 48 5.97 4.74 19.13
CA LEU A 48 6.73 5.96 19.34
C LEU A 48 6.05 7.08 18.56
N GLU A 49 5.47 8.05 19.26
CA GLU A 49 4.77 9.19 18.69
C GLU A 49 5.59 10.46 18.92
N ALA A 50 5.90 11.16 17.82
CA ALA A 50 6.75 12.34 17.84
C ALA A 50 6.13 13.49 18.63
N THR A 51 4.81 13.65 18.56
CA THR A 51 4.09 14.75 19.22
C THR A 51 3.58 14.36 20.60
N ALA A 52 3.01 15.33 21.32
CA ALA A 52 2.37 15.11 22.62
C ALA A 52 1.00 14.41 22.51
N ARG A 53 0.53 14.03 21.31
CA ARG A 53 -0.81 13.48 21.09
C ARG A 53 -0.84 12.38 20.04
N ALA A 54 -1.80 11.47 20.17
CA ALA A 54 -2.15 10.54 19.10
C ALA A 54 -3.07 11.19 18.04
N GLY A 55 -3.34 10.44 16.97
CA GLY A 55 -4.28 10.79 15.90
C GLY A 55 -3.62 11.34 14.64
N GLY A 56 -2.44 11.96 14.76
CA GLY A 56 -1.72 12.53 13.60
C GLY A 56 -2.59 13.53 12.84
N ARG A 57 -2.91 13.23 11.57
CA ARG A 57 -3.79 14.06 10.72
C ARG A 57 -5.29 13.93 11.04
N ILE A 58 -5.68 13.04 11.95
CA ILE A 58 -6.98 13.13 12.62
C ILE A 58 -6.78 14.03 13.84
N ARG A 59 -7.35 15.24 13.79
CA ARG A 59 -7.18 16.25 14.81
C ARG A 59 -8.46 17.06 14.94
N SER A 60 -9.14 16.88 16.06
CA SER A 60 -10.33 17.62 16.44
C SER A 60 -9.97 18.53 17.61
N GLU A 61 -10.28 19.81 17.51
CA GLU A 61 -9.94 20.81 18.52
C GLU A 61 -11.21 21.44 19.09
N ARG A 62 -11.23 21.68 20.40
CA ARG A 62 -12.33 22.42 21.01
C ARG A 62 -12.09 23.91 20.79
N GLY A 63 -13.04 24.58 20.13
CA GLY A 63 -12.96 26.00 19.81
C GLY A 63 -14.33 26.55 19.47
N PHE A 64 -14.55 27.85 19.73
CA PHE A 64 -15.79 28.57 19.42
C PHE A 64 -17.06 27.88 19.98
N GLY A 65 -16.97 27.33 21.20
CA GLY A 65 -18.06 26.59 21.85
C GLY A 65 -18.30 25.17 21.32
N GLY A 66 -17.55 24.72 20.31
CA GLY A 66 -17.77 23.46 19.60
C GLY A 66 -16.53 22.60 19.41
N VAL A 67 -16.62 21.68 18.44
CA VAL A 67 -15.52 20.83 17.97
C VAL A 67 -15.23 21.15 16.51
N LEU A 68 -13.97 21.49 16.23
CA LEU A 68 -13.48 21.93 14.93
C LEU A 68 -12.47 20.92 14.39
N GLU A 69 -12.69 20.45 13.17
CA GLU A 69 -11.81 19.46 12.54
C GLU A 69 -10.66 20.11 11.80
N LEU A 70 -9.51 20.25 12.45
CA LEU A 70 -8.31 20.74 11.78
C LEU A 70 -7.81 19.78 10.68
N GLY A 71 -8.06 18.48 10.83
CA GLY A 71 -7.53 17.41 9.99
C GLY A 71 -8.56 16.65 9.14
N ALA A 72 -8.67 15.33 9.27
CA ALA A 72 -9.77 14.59 8.63
C ALA A 72 -11.13 15.16 9.06
N HIS A 73 -12.07 15.31 8.11
CA HIS A 73 -13.37 15.96 8.37
C HIS A 73 -14.55 15.01 8.13
N TRP A 74 -14.48 14.15 7.11
CA TRP A 74 -15.56 13.25 6.72
C TRP A 74 -15.16 11.77 6.72
N ILE A 75 -16.14 10.90 6.94
CA ILE A 75 -16.09 9.54 6.40
C ILE A 75 -16.56 9.62 4.96
N HIS A 76 -15.65 9.40 4.02
CA HIS A 76 -15.97 9.36 2.60
C HIS A 76 -16.57 8.00 2.23
N GLY A 77 -17.78 7.99 1.68
CA GLY A 77 -18.53 6.76 1.41
C GLY A 77 -18.78 5.91 2.67
N PRO A 78 -19.60 6.40 3.62
CA PRO A 78 -19.93 5.67 4.84
C PRO A 78 -20.90 4.53 4.52
N SER A 79 -20.36 3.39 4.15
CA SER A 79 -21.11 2.17 3.84
C SER A 79 -20.48 0.95 4.49
N ARG A 80 -21.21 -0.17 4.47
CA ARG A 80 -20.63 -1.49 4.73
C ARG A 80 -19.39 -1.73 3.84
N GLY A 81 -18.32 -2.24 4.43
CA GLY A 81 -17.01 -2.39 3.78
C GLY A 81 -16.07 -1.20 3.96
N ASN A 82 -16.55 -0.05 4.43
CA ASN A 82 -15.68 1.03 4.90
C ASN A 82 -15.31 0.78 6.38
N PRO A 83 -14.05 0.43 6.70
CA PRO A 83 -13.67 0.08 8.07
C PRO A 83 -13.78 1.26 9.04
N VAL A 84 -13.66 2.50 8.57
CA VAL A 84 -13.82 3.69 9.40
C VAL A 84 -15.28 3.85 9.81
N PHE A 85 -16.21 3.64 8.87
CA PHE A 85 -17.64 3.65 9.15
C PHE A 85 -18.03 2.55 10.14
N GLU A 86 -17.56 1.32 9.92
CA GLU A 86 -17.88 0.18 10.77
C GLU A 86 -17.37 0.38 12.21
N LEU A 87 -16.13 0.85 12.40
CA LEU A 87 -15.59 1.16 13.73
C LEU A 87 -16.31 2.35 14.38
N ALA A 88 -16.64 3.39 13.61
CA ALA A 88 -17.39 4.53 14.12
C ALA A 88 -18.81 4.13 14.58
N ALA A 89 -19.47 3.24 13.85
CA ALA A 89 -20.76 2.67 14.22
C ALA A 89 -20.65 1.80 15.48
N GLU A 90 -19.65 0.92 15.57
CA GLU A 90 -19.39 0.08 16.74
C GLU A 90 -19.20 0.90 18.01
N HIS A 91 -18.42 2.00 17.92
CA HIS A 91 -18.18 2.91 19.03
C HIS A 91 -19.26 3.98 19.22
N ARG A 92 -20.38 3.89 18.48
CA ARG A 92 -21.53 4.83 18.58
C ARG A 92 -21.13 6.29 18.38
N LEU A 93 -20.24 6.54 17.43
CA LEU A 93 -19.71 7.87 17.10
C LEU A 93 -20.47 8.57 15.97
N LEU A 94 -21.51 7.95 15.42
CA LEU A 94 -22.29 8.44 14.28
C LEU A 94 -23.73 8.78 14.68
N ARG A 95 -24.39 9.66 13.91
CA ARG A 95 -25.82 9.95 14.10
C ARG A 95 -26.67 8.83 13.50
N GLU A 96 -27.90 8.66 13.97
CA GLU A 96 -28.83 7.64 13.44
C GLU A 96 -29.06 7.76 11.93
N LYS A 97 -29.20 9.00 11.42
CA LYS A 97 -29.36 9.24 9.98
C LYS A 97 -28.17 8.74 9.15
N ASP A 98 -26.96 8.87 9.69
CA ASP A 98 -25.71 8.51 9.01
C ASP A 98 -25.57 6.97 8.94
N LEU A 99 -26.22 6.24 9.86
CA LEU A 99 -26.27 4.77 9.90
C LEU A 99 -27.35 4.17 9.00
N SER A 100 -28.29 4.98 8.49
CA SER A 100 -29.44 4.49 7.72
C SER A 100 -29.02 3.78 6.43
N GLU A 101 -29.76 2.74 6.03
CA GLU A 101 -29.52 2.08 4.74
C GLU A 101 -29.70 3.03 3.55
N GLU A 102 -30.58 4.03 3.69
CA GLU A 102 -30.77 5.07 2.68
C GLU A 102 -29.48 5.85 2.46
N ASN A 103 -28.85 6.34 3.54
CA ASN A 103 -27.58 7.06 3.45
C ASN A 103 -26.48 6.20 2.83
N GLN A 104 -26.36 4.94 3.27
CA GLN A 104 -25.32 4.01 2.81
C GLN A 104 -25.43 3.63 1.32
N ARG A 105 -26.64 3.65 0.75
CA ARG A 105 -26.89 3.29 -0.66
C ARG A 105 -26.75 4.47 -1.63
N MET A 106 -26.61 5.71 -1.15
CA MET A 106 -26.48 6.86 -2.03
C MET A 106 -25.18 6.81 -2.83
N GLU A 107 -25.28 6.78 -4.16
CA GLU A 107 -24.15 6.98 -5.06
C GLU A 107 -23.93 8.47 -5.24
N THR A 108 -23.12 9.08 -4.38
CA THR A 108 -22.94 10.53 -4.37
C THR A 108 -21.83 11.02 -5.30
N GLY A 109 -21.03 10.12 -5.88
CA GLY A 109 -19.85 10.49 -6.68
C GLY A 109 -18.85 11.39 -5.94
N GLY A 110 -19.01 11.58 -4.62
CA GLY A 110 -18.17 12.41 -3.76
C GLY A 110 -18.81 13.69 -3.21
N HIS A 111 -19.82 14.31 -3.85
CA HIS A 111 -20.38 15.58 -3.35
C HIS A 111 -21.90 15.72 -3.55
N VAL A 112 -22.63 15.97 -2.46
CA VAL A 112 -24.06 16.28 -2.50
C VAL A 112 -24.26 17.77 -2.75
N GLY A 113 -25.30 18.11 -3.52
CA GLY A 113 -25.77 19.48 -3.69
C GLY A 113 -26.30 20.04 -2.37
N LEU A 114 -25.41 20.51 -1.50
CA LEU A 114 -25.76 21.20 -0.27
C LEU A 114 -26.52 22.49 -0.61
N PRO A 115 -27.49 22.92 0.22
CA PRO A 115 -28.09 24.24 0.09
C PRO A 115 -27.00 25.31 0.13
N SER A 116 -26.74 25.93 -1.02
CA SER A 116 -25.60 26.82 -1.20
C SER A 116 -26.02 28.16 -1.79
N VAL A 117 -25.21 29.17 -1.49
CA VAL A 117 -25.20 30.45 -2.19
C VAL A 117 -23.85 30.62 -2.87
N THR A 118 -23.86 31.07 -4.12
CA THR A 118 -22.64 31.32 -4.90
C THR A 118 -22.52 32.81 -5.13
N TYR A 119 -21.42 33.40 -4.66
CA TYR A 119 -21.12 34.81 -4.84
C TYR A 119 -20.00 35.02 -5.85
N ALA A 120 -20.21 35.93 -6.78
CA ALA A 120 -19.18 36.42 -7.66
C ALA A 120 -18.37 37.54 -6.99
N SER A 121 -17.11 37.71 -7.39
CA SER A 121 -16.20 38.70 -6.84
C SER A 121 -16.63 40.17 -7.03
N SER A 122 -17.62 40.41 -7.89
CA SER A 122 -18.29 41.69 -8.11
C SER A 122 -19.35 42.03 -7.06
N GLY A 123 -19.67 41.11 -6.14
CA GLY A 123 -20.66 41.32 -5.08
C GLY A 123 -22.08 40.88 -5.42
N VAL A 124 -22.26 40.12 -6.50
CA VAL A 124 -23.56 39.63 -6.96
C VAL A 124 -23.68 38.12 -6.76
N SER A 125 -24.90 37.65 -6.50
CA SER A 125 -25.21 36.22 -6.47
C SER A 125 -25.25 35.64 -7.88
N VAL A 126 -24.64 34.47 -8.08
CA VAL A 126 -24.69 33.70 -9.33
C VAL A 126 -25.96 32.84 -9.35
N SER A 127 -26.61 32.71 -10.51
CA SER A 127 -27.82 31.90 -10.62
C SER A 127 -27.52 30.42 -10.37
N ARG A 128 -28.39 29.76 -9.59
CA ARG A 128 -28.25 28.33 -9.28
C ARG A 128 -28.25 27.46 -10.52
N GLU A 129 -29.05 27.82 -11.52
CA GLU A 129 -29.15 27.12 -12.81
C GLU A 129 -27.79 27.08 -13.52
N LEU A 130 -27.10 28.22 -13.62
CA LEU A 130 -25.77 28.30 -14.25
C LEU A 130 -24.72 27.50 -13.48
N VAL A 131 -24.75 27.57 -12.14
CA VAL A 131 -23.82 26.81 -11.28
C VAL A 131 -24.02 25.31 -11.49
N VAL A 132 -25.26 24.82 -11.48
CA VAL A 132 -25.58 23.40 -11.69
C VAL A 132 -25.18 22.94 -13.09
N GLU A 133 -25.52 23.71 -14.13
CA GLU A 133 -25.14 23.38 -15.51
C GLU A 133 -23.62 23.28 -15.68
N THR A 134 -22.88 24.24 -15.11
CA THR A 134 -21.41 24.28 -15.17
C THR A 134 -20.79 23.15 -14.35
N ALA A 135 -21.34 22.84 -13.17
CA ALA A 135 -20.91 21.73 -12.35
C ALA A 135 -21.12 20.39 -13.04
N SER A 136 -22.27 20.16 -13.68
CA SER A 136 -22.53 18.93 -14.43
C SER A 136 -21.53 18.74 -15.57
N LEU A 137 -21.20 19.82 -16.29
CA LEU A 137 -20.18 19.77 -17.31
C LEU A 137 -18.79 19.46 -16.73
N PHE A 138 -18.41 20.09 -15.62
CA PHE A 138 -17.13 19.84 -14.96
C PHE A 138 -16.98 18.39 -14.49
N HIS A 139 -17.97 17.88 -13.74
CA HIS A 139 -17.94 16.50 -13.25
C HIS A 139 -17.90 15.49 -14.39
N SER A 140 -18.62 15.74 -15.49
CA SER A 140 -18.51 14.89 -16.68
C SER A 140 -17.09 14.82 -17.26
N LEU A 141 -16.32 15.92 -17.21
CA LEU A 141 -14.92 15.92 -17.65
C LEU A 141 -14.02 15.17 -16.67
N ILE A 142 -14.27 15.29 -15.36
CA ILE A 142 -13.54 14.55 -14.33
C ILE A 142 -13.83 13.05 -14.42
N ASP A 143 -15.06 12.65 -14.66
CA ASP A 143 -15.44 11.25 -14.86
C ASP A 143 -14.76 10.67 -16.09
N GLN A 144 -14.74 11.40 -17.22
CA GLN A 144 -13.98 11.00 -18.41
C GLN A 144 -12.48 10.91 -18.13
N ALA A 145 -11.92 11.81 -17.32
CA ALA A 145 -10.51 11.73 -16.93
C ALA A 145 -10.20 10.45 -16.13
N ARG A 146 -11.17 9.95 -15.34
CA ARG A 146 -11.05 8.69 -14.58
C ARG A 146 -11.13 7.44 -15.47
N GLU A 147 -11.61 7.53 -16.71
CA GLU A 147 -11.70 6.37 -17.61
C GLU A 147 -10.35 5.92 -18.18
N PHE A 148 -9.28 6.73 -18.08
CA PHE A 148 -7.96 6.45 -18.65
C PHE A 148 -7.12 5.41 -17.87
N VAL A 149 -7.75 4.49 -17.13
CA VAL A 149 -7.08 3.46 -16.30
C VAL A 149 -6.36 2.43 -17.18
N ARG A 150 -5.06 2.23 -16.91
CA ARG A 150 -4.16 1.16 -17.40
C ARG A 150 -4.54 0.55 -18.77
N GLY A 151 -4.02 1.11 -19.86
CA GLY A 151 -3.96 0.44 -21.17
C GLY A 151 -4.21 1.31 -22.40
N ALA A 152 -4.83 2.48 -22.23
CA ALA A 152 -4.95 3.50 -23.27
C ALA A 152 -3.78 4.49 -23.18
N ALA A 153 -3.25 4.95 -24.32
CA ALA A 153 -2.31 6.06 -24.33
C ALA A 153 -3.06 7.32 -23.87
N ALA A 154 -2.72 7.81 -22.68
CA ALA A 154 -3.33 9.01 -22.13
C ALA A 154 -3.10 10.20 -23.08
N PRO A 155 -4.13 10.97 -23.44
CA PRO A 155 -4.02 12.06 -24.41
C PRO A 155 -3.25 13.28 -23.86
N ALA A 156 -3.05 13.32 -22.55
CA ALA A 156 -2.28 14.33 -21.83
C ALA A 156 -1.54 13.68 -20.65
N PRO A 157 -0.43 14.27 -20.18
CA PRO A 157 0.29 13.75 -19.01
C PRO A 157 -0.46 13.98 -17.70
N SER A 158 -1.30 15.02 -17.62
CA SER A 158 -1.98 15.44 -16.39
C SER A 158 -3.50 15.60 -16.55
N VAL A 159 -4.21 15.53 -15.43
CA VAL A 159 -5.67 15.77 -15.37
C VAL A 159 -5.99 17.21 -15.77
N GLY A 160 -5.21 18.18 -15.28
CA GLY A 160 -5.44 19.59 -15.58
C GLY A 160 -5.26 19.93 -17.06
N GLU A 161 -4.23 19.39 -17.73
CA GLU A 161 -4.06 19.58 -19.17
C GLU A 161 -5.20 18.95 -19.99
N TYR A 162 -5.66 17.76 -19.59
CA TYR A 162 -6.79 17.12 -20.23
C TYR A 162 -8.07 17.96 -20.11
N VAL A 163 -8.41 18.39 -18.88
CA VAL A 163 -9.60 19.20 -18.61
C VAL A 163 -9.54 20.53 -19.37
N ARG A 164 -8.39 21.22 -19.38
CA ARG A 164 -8.23 22.45 -20.17
C ARG A 164 -8.36 22.22 -21.67
N GLY A 165 -7.79 21.13 -22.19
CA GLY A 165 -7.90 20.77 -23.60
C GLY A 165 -9.36 20.56 -24.02
N ALA A 166 -10.09 19.76 -23.24
CA ALA A 166 -11.52 19.52 -23.45
C ALA A 166 -12.34 20.81 -23.32
N LEU A 167 -12.07 21.63 -22.31
CA LEU A 167 -12.76 22.89 -22.07
C LEU A 167 -12.52 23.91 -23.20
N ARG A 168 -11.30 23.99 -23.77
CA ARG A 168 -11.01 24.83 -24.94
C ARG A 168 -11.86 24.42 -26.15
N ALA A 169 -11.98 23.12 -26.40
CA ALA A 169 -12.78 22.60 -27.51
C ALA A 169 -14.27 22.91 -27.32
N LEU A 170 -14.80 22.73 -26.10
CA LEU A 170 -16.18 23.05 -25.77
C LEU A 170 -16.47 24.55 -25.86
N ALA A 171 -15.59 25.38 -25.28
CA ALA A 171 -15.74 26.83 -25.23
C ALA A 171 -15.68 27.50 -26.60
N ALA A 172 -15.10 26.84 -27.62
CA ALA A 172 -15.12 27.32 -29.01
C ALA A 172 -16.52 27.30 -29.64
N GLY A 173 -17.43 26.45 -29.12
CA GLY A 173 -18.80 26.33 -29.61
C GLY A 173 -19.84 27.15 -28.83
N TRP A 174 -19.45 27.83 -27.75
CA TRP A 174 -20.39 28.62 -26.94
C TRP A 174 -20.83 29.89 -27.68
N THR A 175 -22.14 30.12 -27.73
CA THR A 175 -22.77 31.32 -28.30
C THR A 175 -23.16 32.35 -27.24
N ASP A 176 -22.71 32.15 -26.00
CA ASP A 176 -22.96 33.02 -24.86
C ASP A 176 -22.41 34.44 -25.08
N ARG A 177 -23.03 35.44 -24.44
CA ARG A 177 -22.42 36.77 -24.28
C ARG A 177 -21.06 36.65 -23.58
N GLU A 178 -20.14 37.56 -23.89
CA GLU A 178 -18.78 37.53 -23.35
C GLU A 178 -18.74 37.46 -21.81
N ASP A 179 -19.57 38.25 -21.14
CA ASP A 179 -19.67 38.25 -19.67
C ASP A 179 -20.16 36.90 -19.10
N ALA A 180 -21.15 36.27 -19.76
CA ALA A 180 -21.67 34.97 -19.36
C ALA A 180 -20.63 33.86 -19.58
N ARG A 181 -19.88 33.93 -20.69
CA ARG A 181 -18.75 33.04 -20.97
C ARG A 181 -17.64 33.20 -19.92
N ARG A 182 -17.29 34.44 -19.55
CA ARG A 182 -16.29 34.72 -18.52
C ARG A 182 -16.70 34.16 -17.17
N LEU A 183 -17.95 34.38 -16.76
CA LEU A 183 -18.49 33.84 -15.52
C LEU A 183 -18.50 32.29 -15.52
N ARG A 184 -18.86 31.65 -16.64
CA ARG A 184 -18.81 30.19 -16.80
C ARG A 184 -17.38 29.66 -16.67
N LEU A 185 -16.38 30.34 -17.24
CA LEU A 185 -14.96 29.98 -17.06
C LEU A 185 -14.48 30.20 -15.63
N ALA A 186 -14.90 31.27 -14.96
CA ALA A 186 -14.59 31.51 -13.56
C ALA A 186 -15.17 30.43 -12.62
N LEU A 187 -16.38 29.95 -12.91
CA LEU A 187 -16.97 28.80 -12.22
C LEU A 187 -16.13 27.53 -12.45
N MET A 188 -15.72 27.25 -13.70
CA MET A 188 -14.82 26.12 -14.01
C MET A 188 -13.49 26.20 -13.25
N HIS A 189 -12.92 27.40 -13.12
CA HIS A 189 -11.72 27.63 -12.32
C HIS A 189 -11.96 27.31 -10.84
N ASN A 190 -13.08 27.76 -10.26
CA ASN A 190 -13.42 27.42 -8.88
C ASN A 190 -13.58 25.90 -8.69
N PHE A 191 -14.24 25.19 -9.62
CA PHE A 191 -14.35 23.72 -9.54
C PHE A 191 -13.00 23.01 -9.65
N LEU A 192 -12.06 23.51 -10.46
CA LEU A 192 -10.68 23.01 -10.44
C LEU A 192 -9.98 23.24 -9.10
N ASN A 193 -10.23 24.38 -8.43
CA ASN A 193 -9.72 24.61 -7.07
C ASN A 193 -10.35 23.64 -6.05
N VAL A 194 -11.63 23.29 -6.22
CA VAL A 194 -12.28 22.23 -5.43
C VAL A 194 -11.57 20.90 -5.66
N GLU A 195 -11.30 20.53 -6.91
CA GLU A 195 -10.58 19.29 -7.24
C GLU A 195 -9.14 19.30 -6.71
N CYS A 196 -8.49 20.47 -6.66
CA CYS A 196 -7.20 20.64 -6.00
C CYS A 196 -7.28 20.36 -4.49
N CYS A 197 -8.37 20.78 -3.83
CA CYS A 197 -8.63 20.41 -2.44
C CYS A 197 -8.88 18.91 -2.32
N VAL A 198 -9.69 18.29 -3.18
CA VAL A 198 -9.96 16.84 -3.14
C VAL A 198 -8.67 16.02 -3.32
N SER A 199 -7.84 16.38 -4.31
CA SER A 199 -6.58 15.69 -4.61
C SER A 199 -5.43 16.09 -3.68
N GLY A 200 -5.55 17.22 -2.97
CA GLY A 200 -4.49 17.73 -2.10
C GLY A 200 -3.27 18.18 -2.90
N THR A 201 -3.49 18.90 -3.99
CA THR A 201 -2.46 19.37 -4.92
C THR A 201 -2.53 20.89 -5.06
N HIS A 202 -1.43 21.50 -5.51
CA HIS A 202 -1.45 22.91 -5.92
C HIS A 202 -2.16 23.14 -7.25
N SER A 203 -2.05 22.18 -8.17
CA SER A 203 -2.68 22.23 -9.48
C SER A 203 -3.01 20.82 -9.96
N MET A 204 -4.12 20.68 -10.69
CA MET A 204 -4.46 19.44 -11.37
C MET A 204 -3.48 19.09 -12.50
N ASP A 205 -2.61 20.01 -12.90
CA ASP A 205 -1.50 19.75 -13.83
C ASP A 205 -0.40 18.89 -13.20
N LEU A 206 -0.36 18.83 -11.88
CA LEU A 206 0.59 17.98 -11.16
C LEU A 206 0.04 16.58 -10.96
N VAL A 207 -1.25 16.32 -11.22
CA VAL A 207 -1.90 15.02 -11.01
C VAL A 207 -1.86 14.22 -12.30
N ALA A 208 -1.27 13.02 -12.27
CA ALA A 208 -1.15 12.16 -13.44
C ALA A 208 -2.52 11.68 -13.94
N LEU A 209 -2.77 11.76 -15.25
CA LEU A 209 -4.06 11.39 -15.84
C LEU A 209 -4.34 9.88 -15.77
N ALA A 210 -3.40 9.05 -16.25
CA ALA A 210 -3.62 7.61 -16.36
C ALA A 210 -3.95 6.90 -15.03
N PRO A 211 -3.28 7.17 -13.90
CA PRO A 211 -3.60 6.54 -12.62
C PRO A 211 -4.72 7.26 -11.86
N PHE A 212 -5.28 8.37 -12.37
CA PHE A 212 -6.29 9.15 -11.64
C PHE A 212 -7.54 8.33 -11.31
N GLY A 213 -7.99 7.48 -12.25
CA GLY A 213 -9.13 6.58 -12.05
C GLY A 213 -8.86 5.35 -11.19
N GLU A 214 -7.63 5.14 -10.68
CA GLU A 214 -7.34 4.04 -9.76
C GLU A 214 -7.93 4.30 -8.35
N TYR A 215 -8.21 5.57 -8.01
CA TYR A 215 -8.85 5.92 -6.75
C TYR A 215 -10.30 5.41 -6.72
N THR A 216 -10.63 4.64 -5.67
CA THR A 216 -11.96 4.06 -5.49
C THR A 216 -12.80 4.92 -4.56
N VAL A 217 -13.98 5.33 -5.02
CA VAL A 217 -15.01 5.96 -4.18
C VAL A 217 -15.95 4.87 -3.66
N LEU A 218 -16.12 4.81 -2.34
CA LEU A 218 -17.10 3.93 -1.71
C LEU A 218 -18.49 4.58 -1.74
N PRO A 219 -19.58 3.79 -1.80
CA PRO A 219 -20.93 4.36 -1.77
C PRO A 219 -21.25 4.96 -0.40
N GLY A 220 -22.28 5.78 -0.38
CA GLY A 220 -22.77 6.44 0.83
C GLY A 220 -22.63 7.96 0.75
N LEU A 221 -23.56 8.67 1.38
CA LEU A 221 -23.42 10.11 1.57
C LEU A 221 -22.49 10.41 2.74
N ASP A 222 -21.37 11.08 2.42
CA ASP A 222 -20.34 11.52 3.36
C ASP A 222 -20.90 12.09 4.65
N CYS A 223 -20.38 11.62 5.78
CA CYS A 223 -20.86 12.02 7.11
C CYS A 223 -19.71 12.47 8.02
N THR A 224 -20.08 13.16 9.10
CA THR A 224 -19.15 13.75 10.09
C THR A 224 -19.34 13.11 11.46
N PHE A 225 -18.34 13.23 12.32
CA PHE A 225 -18.40 12.79 13.71
C PHE A 225 -18.95 13.92 14.59
N PRO A 226 -20.13 13.79 15.22
CA PRO A 226 -20.71 14.88 16.02
C PRO A 226 -19.82 15.29 17.20
N GLY A 227 -19.09 14.33 17.79
CA GLY A 227 -18.15 14.56 18.90
C GLY A 227 -16.70 14.79 18.47
N GLY A 228 -16.43 14.85 17.17
CA GLY A 228 -15.10 14.96 16.60
C GLY A 228 -14.50 13.63 16.14
N TYR A 229 -13.85 13.62 14.99
CA TYR A 229 -13.20 12.49 14.33
C TYR A 229 -12.13 11.86 15.22
N GLN A 230 -11.44 12.67 16.03
CA GLN A 230 -10.45 12.19 16.98
C GLN A 230 -11.04 11.24 18.03
N GLY A 231 -12.36 11.25 18.24
CA GLY A 231 -13.05 10.25 19.03
C GLY A 231 -12.75 8.82 18.57
N LEU A 232 -12.64 8.57 17.26
CA LEU A 232 -12.30 7.25 16.72
C LEU A 232 -10.90 6.80 17.14
N THR A 233 -9.89 7.65 16.94
CA THR A 233 -8.51 7.32 17.34
C THR A 233 -8.35 7.20 18.85
N ASN A 234 -9.14 7.95 19.62
CA ASN A 234 -9.15 7.83 21.08
C ASN A 234 -9.71 6.48 21.55
N HIS A 235 -10.73 5.93 20.88
CA HIS A 235 -11.25 4.60 21.20
C HIS A 235 -10.25 3.49 20.86
N ILE A 236 -9.58 3.58 19.71
CA ILE A 236 -8.51 2.63 19.35
C ILE A 236 -7.39 2.72 20.39
N MET A 237 -6.96 3.92 20.76
CA MET A 237 -5.94 4.15 21.78
C MET A 237 -6.34 3.60 23.16
N ALA A 238 -7.57 3.83 23.62
CA ALA A 238 -8.08 3.31 24.88
C ALA A 238 -8.15 1.76 24.91
N SER A 239 -8.20 1.13 23.73
CA SER A 239 -8.09 -0.32 23.59
C SER A 239 -6.65 -0.85 23.66
N LEU A 240 -5.64 0.00 23.90
CA LEU A 240 -4.24 -0.35 24.08
C LEU A 240 -3.81 -0.14 25.55
N PRO A 241 -2.78 -0.85 26.07
CA PRO A 241 -2.22 -0.58 27.39
C PRO A 241 -1.65 0.85 27.47
N GLU A 242 -1.78 1.50 28.63
CA GLU A 242 -1.38 2.91 28.82
C GLU A 242 0.11 3.15 28.53
N ASP A 243 0.98 2.18 28.81
CA ASP A 243 2.43 2.25 28.63
C ASP A 243 2.89 1.85 27.21
N MET A 244 1.96 1.46 26.34
CA MET A 244 2.29 1.01 24.98
C MET A 244 2.69 2.19 24.08
N ILE A 245 2.13 3.37 24.30
CA ILE A 245 2.40 4.55 23.47
C ILE A 245 3.30 5.52 24.24
N ILE A 246 4.41 5.89 23.62
CA ILE A 246 5.36 6.85 24.17
C ILE A 246 5.26 8.13 23.33
N PHE A 247 4.70 9.17 23.93
CA PHE A 247 4.57 10.50 23.34
C PHE A 247 5.86 11.32 23.48
N ASN A 248 5.98 12.39 22.69
CA ASN A 248 7.17 13.24 22.63
C ASN A 248 8.45 12.42 22.41
N LYS A 249 8.33 11.39 21.56
CA LYS A 249 9.42 10.46 21.26
C LYS A 249 9.68 10.42 19.75
N PRO A 250 10.13 11.54 19.17
CA PRO A 250 10.46 11.59 17.76
C PRO A 250 11.63 10.65 17.46
N VAL A 251 11.42 9.78 16.47
CA VAL A 251 12.47 8.92 15.93
C VAL A 251 13.35 9.76 15.02
N LYS A 252 14.66 9.61 15.17
CA LYS A 252 15.68 10.29 14.38
C LYS A 252 16.17 9.40 13.25
N THR A 253 16.60 8.17 13.57
CA THR A 253 17.17 7.23 12.59
C THR A 253 16.79 5.79 12.93
N ILE A 254 16.42 5.03 11.89
CA ILE A 254 16.15 3.59 11.97
C ILE A 254 17.36 2.86 11.40
N HIS A 255 18.13 2.26 12.29
CA HIS A 255 19.29 1.43 11.96
C HIS A 255 18.81 -0.01 11.69
N TRP A 256 18.90 -0.50 10.46
CA TRP A 256 18.41 -1.83 10.05
C TRP A 256 19.49 -2.65 9.35
N ASN A 257 19.21 -3.92 9.06
CA ASN A 257 20.18 -4.87 8.52
C ASN A 257 21.46 -5.02 9.38
N GLY A 258 21.30 -4.87 10.70
CA GLY A 258 22.40 -4.90 11.66
C GLY A 258 22.31 -6.07 12.64
N SER A 259 23.21 -6.04 13.63
CA SER A 259 23.28 -7.01 14.73
C SER A 259 23.55 -6.24 16.01
N PHE A 260 22.48 -5.72 16.63
CA PHE A 260 22.54 -4.79 17.75
C PHE A 260 22.31 -5.53 19.06
N GLN A 261 23.30 -5.52 19.96
CA GLN A 261 23.19 -6.16 21.27
C GLN A 261 22.48 -5.25 22.27
N GLU A 262 21.52 -5.80 23.01
CA GLU A 262 20.91 -5.11 24.14
C GLU A 262 21.93 -4.91 25.26
N ALA A 263 21.89 -3.75 25.94
CA ALA A 263 22.79 -3.41 27.03
C ALA A 263 22.62 -4.27 28.31
N ALA A 264 21.57 -5.09 28.39
CA ALA A 264 21.36 -6.05 29.48
C ALA A 264 22.33 -7.24 29.35
N SER A 265 22.67 -7.92 30.46
CA SER A 265 23.53 -9.11 30.42
C SER A 265 22.79 -10.37 30.89
N PRO A 266 22.72 -11.46 30.08
CA PRO A 266 23.20 -11.56 28.70
C PRO A 266 22.31 -10.79 27.71
N GLY A 267 22.94 -10.07 26.77
CA GLY A 267 22.27 -9.19 25.82
C GLY A 267 21.68 -9.97 24.65
N GLU A 268 20.37 -9.79 24.42
CA GLU A 268 19.69 -10.30 23.23
C GLU A 268 20.12 -9.47 22.01
N THR A 269 20.28 -10.11 20.85
CA THR A 269 20.70 -9.45 19.60
C THR A 269 19.48 -9.14 18.74
N PHE A 270 19.42 -7.93 18.19
CA PHE A 270 18.32 -7.43 17.37
C PHE A 270 18.77 -7.04 15.95
N PRO A 271 17.93 -7.27 14.93
CA PRO A 271 18.21 -6.84 13.55
C PRO A 271 18.02 -5.34 13.32
N VAL A 272 17.31 -4.63 14.21
CA VAL A 272 16.98 -3.22 14.08
C VAL A 272 17.20 -2.48 15.40
N LEU A 273 17.70 -1.25 15.32
CA LEU A 273 17.82 -0.29 16.43
C LEU A 273 17.18 1.04 16.02
N VAL A 274 16.22 1.51 16.80
CA VAL A 274 15.55 2.80 16.57
C VAL A 274 16.16 3.85 17.49
N GLU A 275 16.83 4.84 16.91
CA GLU A 275 17.42 6.00 17.59
C GLU A 275 16.41 7.15 17.60
N CYS A 276 16.15 7.73 18.76
CA CYS A 276 15.28 8.90 18.95
C CYS A 276 16.10 10.19 19.03
N GLU A 277 15.46 11.34 18.79
CA GLU A 277 16.16 12.65 18.83
C GLU A 277 16.75 12.99 20.21
N ASP A 278 16.17 12.43 21.29
CA ASP A 278 16.67 12.57 22.66
C ASP A 278 17.81 11.61 23.01
N GLY A 279 18.31 10.84 22.04
CA GLY A 279 19.34 9.82 22.22
C GLY A 279 18.83 8.47 22.74
N GLY A 280 17.52 8.34 22.97
CA GLY A 280 16.92 7.06 23.36
C GLY A 280 17.02 6.02 22.25
N CYS A 281 17.48 4.81 22.58
CA CYS A 281 17.64 3.71 21.63
C CYS A 281 16.75 2.52 21.98
N PHE A 282 16.01 2.02 20.99
CA PHE A 282 15.07 0.90 21.14
C PHE A 282 15.42 -0.25 20.18
N PRO A 283 16.00 -1.35 20.68
CA PRO A 283 16.23 -2.55 19.88
C PRO A 283 14.91 -3.26 19.55
N ALA A 284 14.75 -3.74 18.31
CA ALA A 284 13.53 -4.38 17.84
C ALA A 284 13.78 -5.48 16.80
N HIS A 285 12.87 -6.46 16.75
CA HIS A 285 12.85 -7.46 15.68
C HIS A 285 12.19 -6.91 14.42
N HIS A 286 11.16 -6.07 14.61
CA HIS A 286 10.40 -5.46 13.52
C HIS A 286 10.09 -4.01 13.86
N VAL A 287 10.12 -3.15 12.84
CA VAL A 287 9.70 -1.75 12.93
C VAL A 287 8.65 -1.49 11.85
N ILE A 288 7.50 -0.95 12.25
CA ILE A 288 6.44 -0.52 11.33
C ILE A 288 6.48 1.00 11.27
N VAL A 289 6.86 1.54 10.12
CA VAL A 289 6.95 2.99 9.91
C VAL A 289 5.64 3.49 9.34
N THR A 290 4.97 4.41 10.06
CA THR A 290 3.69 5.01 9.66
C THR A 290 3.74 6.53 9.58
N VAL A 291 4.96 7.08 9.48
CA VAL A 291 5.18 8.53 9.35
C VAL A 291 4.63 9.04 7.99
N PRO A 292 4.19 10.31 7.91
CA PRO A 292 3.63 10.86 6.68
C PRO A 292 4.64 10.92 5.52
N LEU A 293 4.14 10.83 4.28
CA LEU A 293 4.99 10.93 3.08
C LEU A 293 5.74 12.28 3.01
N GLY A 294 5.14 13.39 3.45
CA GLY A 294 5.83 14.69 3.51
C GLY A 294 7.07 14.68 4.41
N PHE A 295 6.99 14.01 5.56
CA PHE A 295 8.14 13.79 6.43
C PHE A 295 9.20 12.90 5.74
N LEU A 296 8.79 11.80 5.11
CA LEU A 296 9.71 10.93 4.36
C LEU A 296 10.43 11.69 3.24
N LYS A 297 9.74 12.55 2.49
CA LYS A 297 10.34 13.31 1.39
C LYS A 297 11.53 14.16 1.81
N GLU A 298 11.47 14.75 3.00
CA GLU A 298 12.56 15.58 3.52
C GLU A 298 13.64 14.75 4.21
N HIS A 299 13.26 13.67 4.89
CA HIS A 299 14.16 12.93 5.78
C HIS A 299 14.60 11.57 5.25
N VAL A 300 14.20 11.13 4.04
CA VAL A 300 14.49 9.78 3.51
C VAL A 300 15.99 9.44 3.55
N ASP A 301 16.86 10.42 3.33
CA ASP A 301 18.31 10.22 3.28
C ASP A 301 18.96 10.10 4.68
N THR A 302 18.25 10.46 5.76
CA THR A 302 18.78 10.47 7.15
C THR A 302 17.97 9.61 8.13
N PHE A 303 16.72 9.30 7.81
CA PHE A 303 15.80 8.55 8.66
C PHE A 303 16.06 7.04 8.63
N PHE A 304 16.77 6.53 7.62
CA PHE A 304 17.11 5.11 7.48
C PHE A 304 18.61 4.91 7.31
N GLU A 305 19.17 3.98 8.07
CA GLU A 305 20.58 3.56 7.96
C GLU A 305 20.65 2.02 7.95
N PRO A 306 21.18 1.37 6.90
CA PRO A 306 21.62 1.94 5.63
C PRO A 306 20.45 2.60 4.84
N PRO A 307 20.74 3.37 3.77
CA PRO A 307 19.70 3.99 2.95
C PRO A 307 18.69 2.98 2.40
N LEU A 308 17.46 3.43 2.14
CA LEU A 308 16.45 2.62 1.47
C LEU A 308 16.89 2.20 0.05
N PRO A 309 16.40 1.05 -0.47
CA PRO A 309 16.57 0.70 -1.88
C PRO A 309 16.11 1.83 -2.81
N THR A 310 16.83 2.03 -3.92
CA THR A 310 16.61 3.13 -4.85
C THR A 310 15.16 3.21 -5.34
N GLU A 311 14.53 2.09 -5.67
CA GLU A 311 13.14 2.07 -6.14
C GLU A 311 12.15 2.63 -5.09
N LYS A 312 12.37 2.34 -3.81
CA LYS A 312 11.53 2.83 -2.71
C LYS A 312 11.81 4.30 -2.42
N ALA A 313 13.08 4.72 -2.44
CA ALA A 313 13.46 6.12 -2.29
C ALA A 313 12.90 6.98 -3.44
N ASP A 314 12.94 6.47 -4.67
CA ASP A 314 12.40 7.17 -5.84
C ASP A 314 10.88 7.22 -5.82
N ALA A 315 10.19 6.18 -5.34
CA ALA A 315 8.74 6.24 -5.10
C ALA A 315 8.37 7.36 -4.12
N ILE A 316 9.11 7.50 -3.01
CA ILE A 316 8.93 8.60 -2.05
C ILE A 316 9.10 9.96 -2.73
N ARG A 317 10.13 10.11 -3.58
CA ARG A 317 10.42 11.38 -4.28
C ARG A 317 9.38 11.70 -5.36
N LYS A 318 8.92 10.72 -6.14
CA LYS A 318 8.00 10.89 -7.27
C LYS A 318 6.55 11.12 -6.87
N LEU A 319 6.04 10.42 -5.85
CA LEU A 319 4.64 10.59 -5.42
C LEU A 319 4.36 12.04 -4.98
N GLY A 320 3.18 12.54 -5.26
CA GLY A 320 2.75 13.87 -4.82
C GLY A 320 2.43 13.87 -3.32
N PHE A 321 2.74 14.96 -2.63
CA PHE A 321 2.27 15.21 -1.27
C PHE A 321 2.03 16.70 -1.12
N GLY A 322 0.76 17.11 -1.09
CA GLY A 322 0.42 18.52 -1.09
C GLY A 322 -0.39 18.94 0.12
N THR A 323 -0.67 20.23 0.15
CA THR A 323 -1.21 20.93 1.31
C THR A 323 -2.66 21.32 1.07
N ASN A 324 -3.52 21.01 2.02
CA ASN A 324 -4.89 21.50 2.13
C ASN A 324 -5.15 21.90 3.59
N ASN A 325 -5.55 23.14 3.81
CA ASN A 325 -5.80 23.71 5.13
C ASN A 325 -7.25 24.16 5.29
N LYS A 326 -7.63 24.33 6.55
CA LYS A 326 -8.91 24.89 6.95
C LYS A 326 -8.73 26.20 7.69
N ILE A 327 -9.67 27.12 7.47
CA ILE A 327 -9.74 28.42 8.13
C ILE A 327 -11.13 28.56 8.73
N PHE A 328 -11.22 28.53 10.05
CA PHE A 328 -12.45 28.69 10.82
C PHE A 328 -12.60 30.15 11.23
N LEU A 329 -13.74 30.75 10.91
CA LEU A 329 -14.07 32.14 11.23
C LEU A 329 -15.29 32.17 12.15
N GLU A 330 -15.12 32.77 13.33
CA GLU A 330 -16.18 32.95 14.32
C GLU A 330 -16.92 34.28 14.09
N PHE A 331 -18.25 34.25 14.09
CA PHE A 331 -19.11 35.43 13.99
C PHE A 331 -20.04 35.54 15.20
N GLU A 332 -20.28 36.77 15.62
CA GLU A 332 -21.26 37.10 16.66
C GLU A 332 -22.69 36.84 16.17
N GLU A 333 -22.99 37.24 14.93
CA GLU A 333 -24.29 37.02 14.29
C GLU A 333 -24.07 36.47 12.87
N PRO A 334 -24.90 35.54 12.41
CA PRO A 334 -24.78 34.97 11.07
C PRO A 334 -25.28 36.00 10.04
N PHE A 335 -24.47 36.29 9.02
CA PHE A 335 -24.89 37.15 7.90
C PHE A 335 -25.54 36.38 6.76
N TRP A 336 -25.50 35.04 6.81
CA TRP A 336 -26.06 34.14 5.81
C TRP A 336 -27.46 33.68 6.19
N GLU A 337 -28.24 33.29 5.17
CA GLU A 337 -29.62 32.85 5.36
C GLU A 337 -29.74 31.56 6.19
N PRO A 338 -30.80 31.40 7.01
CA PRO A 338 -31.10 30.15 7.67
C PRO A 338 -31.20 28.98 6.68
N GLY A 339 -30.46 27.91 6.95
CA GLY A 339 -30.41 26.72 6.09
C GLY A 339 -29.32 26.76 5.02
N CYS A 340 -28.60 27.87 4.84
CA CYS A 340 -27.36 27.88 4.04
C CYS A 340 -26.33 26.95 4.69
N GLN A 341 -25.76 26.04 3.89
CA GLN A 341 -24.73 25.09 4.32
C GLN A 341 -23.37 25.34 3.66
N HIS A 342 -23.36 26.06 2.53
CA HIS A 342 -22.13 26.37 1.80
C HIS A 342 -22.21 27.74 1.11
N ILE A 343 -21.18 28.55 1.28
CA ILE A 343 -20.98 29.84 0.63
C ILE A 343 -19.83 29.67 -0.38
N GLN A 344 -20.15 29.50 -1.64
CA GLN A 344 -19.16 29.35 -2.71
C GLN A 344 -18.69 30.72 -3.20
N VAL A 345 -17.39 30.86 -3.49
CA VAL A 345 -16.79 32.11 -3.96
C VAL A 345 -16.20 31.96 -5.36
N VAL A 346 -16.62 32.80 -6.30
CA VAL A 346 -16.20 32.78 -7.70
C VAL A 346 -15.48 34.07 -8.06
N TRP A 347 -14.26 33.95 -8.59
CA TRP A 347 -13.43 35.07 -9.00
C TRP A 347 -13.56 35.29 -10.50
N GLU A 348 -14.29 36.34 -10.91
CA GLU A 348 -14.67 36.58 -12.32
C GLU A 348 -13.48 36.91 -13.22
N ASP A 349 -12.34 37.29 -12.65
CA ASP A 349 -11.09 37.55 -13.36
C ASP A 349 -10.19 36.31 -13.48
N MET A 350 -10.66 35.14 -13.03
CA MET A 350 -9.93 33.87 -13.14
C MET A 350 -10.53 32.99 -14.23
N SER A 351 -9.66 32.30 -14.97
CA SER A 351 -10.03 31.33 -15.99
C SER A 351 -9.07 30.16 -15.93
N PRO A 352 -9.54 28.91 -16.07
CA PRO A 352 -8.63 27.79 -16.14
C PRO A 352 -7.83 27.76 -17.45
N LEU A 353 -8.18 28.60 -18.43
CA LEU A 353 -7.52 28.62 -19.75
C LEU A 353 -6.39 29.63 -19.83
N GLU A 354 -6.22 30.45 -18.79
CA GLU A 354 -5.29 31.58 -18.73
C GLU A 354 -4.34 31.42 -17.55
N ASP A 355 -3.04 31.61 -17.79
CA ASP A 355 -2.04 31.66 -16.73
C ASP A 355 -1.94 33.10 -16.22
N VAL A 356 -2.56 33.39 -15.07
CA VAL A 356 -2.45 34.70 -14.44
C VAL A 356 -1.22 34.69 -13.52
N ALA A 357 -0.08 35.15 -14.02
CA ALA A 357 1.11 35.35 -13.20
C ALA A 357 0.84 36.46 -12.17
N SER A 358 0.59 36.08 -10.92
CA SER A 358 0.35 36.99 -9.81
C SER A 358 1.23 36.63 -8.62
N GLN A 359 1.65 37.64 -7.84
CA GLN A 359 2.39 37.40 -6.60
C GLN A 359 1.43 36.79 -5.56
N LEU A 360 1.84 35.71 -4.89
CA LEU A 360 0.98 34.97 -3.95
C LEU A 360 0.33 35.88 -2.89
N GLN A 361 1.06 36.89 -2.42
CA GLN A 361 0.58 37.86 -1.44
C GLN A 361 -0.71 38.58 -1.87
N ASP A 362 -0.91 38.80 -3.17
CA ASP A 362 -2.05 39.56 -3.71
C ASP A 362 -3.24 38.66 -4.06
N VAL A 363 -3.04 37.34 -4.16
CA VAL A 363 -4.03 36.42 -4.72
C VAL A 363 -4.24 35.12 -3.95
N TRP A 364 -3.55 34.88 -2.82
CA TRP A 364 -3.64 33.59 -2.11
C TRP A 364 -5.10 33.21 -1.77
N PHE A 365 -5.89 34.19 -1.33
CA PHE A 365 -7.30 33.98 -0.97
C PHE A 365 -8.18 33.64 -2.19
N LYS A 366 -7.70 33.86 -3.43
CA LYS A 366 -8.43 33.46 -4.63
C LYS A 366 -8.43 31.94 -4.85
N LYS A 367 -7.54 31.21 -4.19
CA LYS A 367 -7.50 29.74 -4.16
C LYS A 367 -8.51 29.14 -3.18
N LEU A 368 -9.10 29.95 -2.31
CA LEU A 368 -10.16 29.52 -1.40
C LEU A 368 -11.43 29.18 -2.17
N ILE A 369 -11.97 27.99 -1.93
CA ILE A 369 -13.08 27.44 -2.73
C ILE A 369 -14.47 27.93 -2.25
N GLY A 370 -14.54 28.37 -1.00
CA GLY A 370 -15.78 28.74 -0.34
C GLY A 370 -15.70 28.47 1.16
N PHE A 371 -16.83 28.61 1.84
CA PHE A 371 -16.99 28.42 3.28
C PHE A 371 -18.15 27.48 3.57
N TRP A 372 -17.89 26.42 4.32
CA TRP A 372 -18.93 25.57 4.88
C TRP A 372 -19.48 26.20 6.15
N VAL A 373 -20.79 26.23 6.26
CA VAL A 373 -21.46 26.66 7.50
C VAL A 373 -21.45 25.48 8.45
N LEU A 374 -20.74 25.63 9.57
CA LEU A 374 -20.75 24.60 10.61
C LEU A 374 -22.05 24.67 11.40
N PRO A 375 -22.54 23.54 11.95
CA PRO A 375 -23.66 23.55 12.88
C PRO A 375 -23.41 24.56 14.01
N SER A 376 -24.42 25.37 14.35
CA SER A 376 -24.28 26.36 15.43
C SER A 376 -23.98 25.65 16.75
N PHE A 377 -22.91 26.09 17.40
CA PHE A 377 -22.53 25.62 18.72
C PHE A 377 -23.04 26.65 19.72
N GLU A 378 -24.14 26.34 20.40
CA GLU A 378 -24.81 27.28 21.31
C GLU A 378 -25.25 28.56 20.58
N SER A 379 -24.62 29.71 20.91
CA SER A 379 -24.87 31.04 20.32
C SER A 379 -23.76 31.49 19.37
N VAL A 380 -22.91 30.57 18.92
CA VAL A 380 -21.74 30.89 18.08
C VAL A 380 -21.95 30.43 16.63
N HIS A 381 -21.57 31.29 15.68
CA HIS A 381 -21.73 31.06 14.25
C HIS A 381 -20.36 30.91 13.59
N VAL A 382 -20.11 29.77 12.93
CA VAL A 382 -18.77 29.44 12.42
C VAL A 382 -18.81 29.09 10.94
N LEU A 383 -17.92 29.72 10.17
CA LEU A 383 -17.62 29.36 8.78
C LEU A 383 -16.29 28.60 8.71
N CYS A 384 -16.22 27.56 7.87
CA CYS A 384 -15.01 26.79 7.60
C CYS A 384 -14.61 26.92 6.14
N GLY A 385 -13.58 27.71 5.86
CA GLY A 385 -12.97 27.85 4.54
C GLY A 385 -11.95 26.74 4.26
N PHE A 386 -11.86 26.33 3.00
CA PHE A 386 -10.87 25.34 2.52
C PHE A 386 -9.96 25.97 1.47
N ILE A 387 -8.66 25.68 1.56
CA ILE A 387 -7.65 26.20 0.65
C ILE A 387 -6.51 25.20 0.47
N ALA A 388 -6.16 24.91 -0.78
CA ALA A 388 -5.10 23.96 -1.14
C ALA A 388 -3.96 24.62 -1.93
N GLY A 389 -2.82 23.92 -2.02
CA GLY A 389 -1.67 24.33 -2.81
C GLY A 389 -0.72 25.32 -2.15
N LEU A 390 0.17 25.91 -2.96
CA LEU A 390 1.16 26.90 -2.52
C LEU A 390 0.51 28.14 -1.87
N GLU A 391 -0.70 28.50 -2.28
CA GLU A 391 -1.48 29.57 -1.66
C GLU A 391 -1.90 29.23 -0.23
N SER A 392 -2.17 27.95 0.03
CA SER A 392 -2.43 27.42 1.37
C SER A 392 -1.18 27.47 2.23
N GLU A 393 -0.02 27.12 1.67
CA GLU A 393 1.27 27.17 2.36
C GLU A 393 1.67 28.61 2.68
N PHE A 394 1.47 29.53 1.73
CA PHE A 394 1.66 30.95 1.95
C PHE A 394 0.74 31.46 3.07
N MET A 395 -0.53 31.03 3.09
CA MET A 395 -1.45 31.39 4.18
C MET A 395 -0.88 31.00 5.54
N GLU A 396 -0.22 29.85 5.69
CA GLU A 396 0.39 29.44 6.98
C GLU A 396 1.48 30.40 7.49
N THR A 397 2.14 31.14 6.59
CA THR A 397 3.20 32.11 6.92
C THR A 397 2.65 33.43 7.48
N LEU A 398 1.40 33.76 7.17
CA LEU A 398 0.75 34.99 7.64
C LEU A 398 0.47 34.90 9.14
N THR A 399 0.22 36.03 9.79
CA THR A 399 -0.36 36.11 11.13
C THR A 399 -1.86 35.87 11.12
N ASP A 400 -2.45 35.53 12.28
CA ASP A 400 -3.89 35.30 12.37
C ASP A 400 -4.68 36.59 12.07
N GLU A 401 -4.15 37.75 12.45
CA GLU A 401 -4.71 39.07 12.16
C GLU A 401 -4.73 39.39 10.66
N GLU A 402 -3.64 39.11 9.93
CA GLU A 402 -3.59 39.29 8.47
C GLU A 402 -4.62 38.42 7.76
N VAL A 403 -4.73 37.13 8.13
CA VAL A 403 -5.75 36.24 7.57
C VAL A 403 -7.16 36.74 7.85
N LEU A 404 -7.44 37.14 9.09
CA LEU A 404 -8.75 37.66 9.49
C LEU A 404 -9.11 38.93 8.72
N LEU A 405 -8.17 39.87 8.58
CA LEU A 405 -8.34 41.11 7.82
C LEU A 405 -8.58 40.83 6.34
N SER A 406 -7.76 39.99 5.71
CA SER A 406 -7.92 39.61 4.30
C SER A 406 -9.27 38.94 4.06
N LEU A 407 -9.66 37.96 4.87
CA LEU A 407 -10.93 37.25 4.67
C LEU A 407 -12.15 38.11 5.00
N THR A 408 -12.04 39.08 5.92
CA THR A 408 -13.07 40.11 6.11
C THR A 408 -13.29 40.92 4.84
N GLN A 409 -12.21 41.35 4.19
CA GLN A 409 -12.29 42.11 2.94
C GLN A 409 -12.87 41.26 1.81
N VAL A 410 -12.47 39.98 1.72
CA VAL A 410 -13.05 39.02 0.76
C VAL A 410 -14.55 38.89 0.98
N LEU A 411 -14.99 38.62 2.21
CA LEU A 411 -16.42 38.45 2.52
C LEU A 411 -17.22 39.72 2.22
N ARG A 412 -16.72 40.91 2.59
CA ARG A 412 -17.36 42.19 2.23
C ARG A 412 -17.47 42.40 0.72
N ARG A 413 -16.42 42.05 -0.02
CA ARG A 413 -16.38 42.16 -1.48
C ARG A 413 -17.39 41.22 -2.14
N VAL A 414 -17.32 39.93 -1.84
CA VAL A 414 -18.14 38.90 -2.53
C VAL A 414 -19.62 38.99 -2.16
N THR A 415 -19.94 39.44 -0.95
CA THR A 415 -21.34 39.66 -0.54
C THR A 415 -21.90 41.01 -0.99
N GLY A 416 -21.07 41.91 -1.54
CA GLY A 416 -21.47 43.28 -1.85
C GLY A 416 -21.81 44.13 -0.62
N ASN A 417 -21.50 43.66 0.60
CA ASN A 417 -21.82 44.33 1.85
C ASN A 417 -20.57 44.89 2.52
N ALA A 418 -20.22 46.14 2.23
CA ALA A 418 -19.08 46.84 2.83
C ALA A 418 -19.16 47.00 4.37
N ARG A 419 -20.36 46.87 4.94
CA ARG A 419 -20.61 47.02 6.40
C ARG A 419 -20.67 45.67 7.13
N LEU A 420 -20.41 44.56 6.44
CA LEU A 420 -20.41 43.23 7.06
C LEU A 420 -19.42 43.21 8.25
N PRO A 421 -19.86 42.80 9.46
CA PRO A 421 -18.99 42.72 10.63
C PRO A 421 -17.79 41.81 10.37
N ALA A 422 -16.63 42.19 10.91
CA ALA A 422 -15.47 41.30 10.86
C ALA A 422 -15.73 40.05 11.70
N PRO A 423 -15.17 38.89 11.33
CA PRO A 423 -15.12 37.74 12.23
C PRO A 423 -14.48 38.15 13.56
N ARG A 424 -15.00 37.63 14.66
CA ARG A 424 -14.48 37.87 16.01
C ARG A 424 -13.10 37.26 16.20
N SER A 425 -12.89 36.08 15.63
CA SER A 425 -11.65 35.33 15.77
C SER A 425 -11.46 34.35 14.61
N VAL A 426 -10.24 33.82 14.49
CA VAL A 426 -9.86 32.82 13.49
C VAL A 426 -9.12 31.66 14.14
N LEU A 427 -9.39 30.45 13.69
CA LEU A 427 -8.57 29.26 13.95
C LEU A 427 -8.22 28.63 12.60
N ARG A 428 -6.99 28.17 12.40
CA ARG A 428 -6.57 27.59 11.13
C ARG A 428 -5.58 26.46 11.30
N SER A 429 -5.61 25.50 10.37
CA SER A 429 -4.58 24.48 10.31
C SER A 429 -3.32 25.02 9.64
N ARG A 430 -2.16 24.43 9.99
CA ARG A 430 -0.86 24.71 9.39
C ARG A 430 -0.13 23.39 9.11
N TRP A 431 -0.70 22.59 8.19
CA TRP A 431 -0.25 21.22 7.95
C TRP A 431 1.10 21.13 7.24
N HIS A 432 1.43 22.10 6.38
CA HIS A 432 2.74 22.18 5.73
C HIS A 432 3.85 22.50 6.75
N SER A 433 3.59 23.45 7.64
CA SER A 433 4.54 23.88 8.69
C SER A 433 4.66 22.86 9.83
N ALA A 434 3.79 21.85 9.90
CA ALA A 434 3.85 20.81 10.92
C ALA A 434 5.06 19.89 10.67
N PRO A 435 6.12 19.91 11.50
CA PRO A 435 7.42 19.33 11.18
C PRO A 435 7.37 17.82 10.94
N TYR A 436 6.55 17.10 11.71
CA TYR A 436 6.38 15.65 11.59
C TYR A 436 5.28 15.23 10.59
N THR A 437 4.82 16.14 9.71
CA THR A 437 3.80 15.83 8.70
C THR A 437 4.09 16.45 7.33
N ARG A 438 4.35 17.76 7.27
CA ARG A 438 4.77 18.50 6.08
C ARG A 438 3.81 18.45 4.89
N GLY A 439 2.53 18.65 5.17
CA GLY A 439 1.45 18.65 4.18
C GLY A 439 0.24 17.87 4.67
N SER A 440 -0.70 17.60 3.77
CA SER A 440 -2.00 17.05 4.12
C SER A 440 -2.16 15.61 3.65
N TYR A 441 -2.04 15.31 2.35
CA TYR A 441 -2.18 13.94 1.82
C TYR A 441 -1.51 13.77 0.47
N SER A 442 -1.34 12.49 0.09
CA SER A 442 -0.66 12.09 -1.13
C SER A 442 -1.59 12.05 -2.34
N TYR A 443 -1.02 12.29 -3.51
CA TYR A 443 -1.66 12.05 -4.81
C TYR A 443 -0.66 11.41 -5.77
N VAL A 444 -1.15 10.78 -6.84
CA VAL A 444 -0.28 10.23 -7.89
C VAL A 444 0.12 11.38 -8.82
N ALA A 445 1.33 11.89 -8.64
CA ALA A 445 1.84 13.01 -9.41
C ALA A 445 2.25 12.61 -10.84
N VAL A 446 2.30 13.57 -11.76
CA VAL A 446 2.89 13.38 -13.10
C VAL A 446 4.30 12.78 -12.96
N GLY A 447 4.56 11.69 -13.69
CA GLY A 447 5.81 10.92 -13.59
C GLY A 447 5.80 9.80 -12.54
N SER A 448 4.74 9.67 -11.74
CA SER A 448 4.51 8.54 -10.84
C SER A 448 3.30 7.69 -11.27
N THR A 449 3.17 6.49 -10.71
CA THR A 449 2.04 5.59 -10.98
C THR A 449 1.53 4.95 -9.68
N GLY A 450 0.40 4.25 -9.73
CA GLY A 450 -0.08 3.46 -8.59
C GLY A 450 0.93 2.41 -8.11
N GLU A 451 1.84 1.93 -8.97
CA GLU A 451 2.91 1.02 -8.55
C GLU A 451 3.89 1.66 -7.56
N ASP A 452 4.04 2.99 -7.56
CA ASP A 452 4.89 3.67 -6.59
C ASP A 452 4.29 3.60 -5.17
N ILE A 453 2.95 3.54 -5.05
CA ILE A 453 2.28 3.27 -3.78
C ILE A 453 2.58 1.84 -3.31
N ASP A 454 2.53 0.87 -4.23
CA ASP A 454 2.88 -0.53 -3.93
C ASP A 454 4.36 -0.67 -3.53
N ARG A 455 5.28 0.00 -4.24
CA ARG A 455 6.71 0.04 -3.91
C ARG A 455 6.94 0.61 -2.50
N LEU A 456 6.22 1.66 -2.12
CA LEU A 456 6.29 2.22 -0.77
C LEU A 456 5.84 1.19 0.29
N ALA A 457 4.78 0.42 0.01
CA ALA A 457 4.22 -0.59 0.92
C ALA A 457 5.06 -1.87 1.08
N ARG A 458 6.01 -2.16 0.16
CA ARG A 458 6.85 -3.37 0.26
C ARG A 458 7.71 -3.40 1.54
N PRO A 459 7.78 -4.51 2.29
CA PRO A 459 8.63 -4.60 3.47
C PRO A 459 10.13 -4.68 3.11
N LEU A 460 10.99 -4.44 4.10
CA LEU A 460 12.43 -4.73 4.03
C LEU A 460 12.77 -5.97 4.87
N PRO A 461 13.83 -6.74 4.51
CA PRO A 461 14.62 -6.62 3.29
C PRO A 461 13.83 -7.06 2.04
N GLU A 462 14.11 -6.46 0.89
CA GLU A 462 13.50 -6.92 -0.37
C GLU A 462 13.99 -8.34 -0.70
N ASP A 463 13.10 -9.21 -1.20
CA ASP A 463 13.45 -10.52 -1.75
C ASP A 463 14.57 -10.43 -2.83
N GLY A 464 14.80 -9.23 -3.37
CA GLY A 464 15.91 -8.87 -4.25
C GLY A 464 17.30 -9.12 -3.65
N ALA A 465 17.47 -9.10 -2.33
CA ALA A 465 18.76 -9.40 -1.71
C ALA A 465 19.15 -10.89 -1.86
N GLU A 466 18.19 -11.81 -1.86
CA GLU A 466 18.44 -13.23 -2.12
C GLU A 466 18.52 -13.49 -3.62
N ALA A 467 17.67 -12.86 -4.43
CA ALA A 467 17.76 -12.95 -5.89
C ALA A 467 19.12 -12.44 -6.41
N GLN A 468 19.64 -11.34 -5.87
CA GLN A 468 20.94 -10.80 -6.25
C GLN A 468 22.09 -11.73 -5.86
N LYS A 469 22.02 -12.38 -4.70
CA LYS A 469 23.00 -13.41 -4.29
C LYS A 469 22.99 -14.61 -5.24
N ILE A 470 21.81 -15.03 -5.69
CA ILE A 470 21.68 -16.10 -6.69
C ILE A 470 22.29 -15.67 -8.02
N ILE A 471 21.99 -14.44 -8.49
CA ILE A 471 22.56 -13.90 -9.74
C ILE A 471 24.08 -13.89 -9.65
N GLN A 472 24.63 -13.32 -8.58
CA GLN A 472 26.08 -13.26 -8.37
C GLN A 472 26.72 -14.65 -8.37
N HIS A 473 26.14 -15.60 -7.64
CA HIS A 473 26.65 -16.97 -7.61
C HIS A 473 26.60 -17.66 -8.98
N LEU A 474 25.52 -17.50 -9.74
CA LEU A 474 25.39 -18.05 -11.09
C LEU A 474 26.35 -17.36 -12.07
N GLU A 475 26.60 -16.07 -11.92
CA GLU A 475 27.60 -15.33 -12.69
C GLU A 475 29.01 -15.83 -12.44
N GLU A 476 29.35 -16.16 -11.18
CA GLU A 476 30.61 -16.81 -10.80
C GLU A 476 30.76 -18.20 -11.47
N GLU A 477 29.66 -18.93 -11.67
CA GLU A 477 29.62 -20.19 -12.44
C GLU A 477 29.60 -19.98 -13.97
N GLY A 478 29.63 -18.72 -14.44
CA GLY A 478 29.69 -18.35 -15.86
C GLY A 478 28.34 -18.12 -16.54
N LEU A 479 27.23 -18.11 -15.80
CA LEU A 479 25.89 -17.83 -16.31
C LEU A 479 25.56 -16.33 -16.23
N LYS A 480 25.56 -15.65 -17.37
CA LYS A 480 25.43 -14.18 -17.43
C LYS A 480 24.03 -13.64 -17.70
N ASN A 481 23.13 -14.49 -18.21
CA ASN A 481 21.81 -14.07 -18.69
C ASN A 481 20.72 -14.74 -17.85
N VAL A 482 20.58 -14.28 -16.60
CA VAL A 482 19.63 -14.84 -15.63
C VAL A 482 18.39 -13.96 -15.56
N VAL A 483 17.22 -14.56 -15.76
CA VAL A 483 15.92 -13.86 -15.66
C VAL A 483 15.04 -14.58 -14.65
N PHE A 484 14.69 -13.88 -13.57
CA PHE A 484 13.69 -14.36 -12.62
C PHE A 484 12.30 -14.13 -13.20
N THR A 485 11.52 -15.20 -13.33
CA THR A 485 10.17 -15.13 -13.91
C THR A 485 9.15 -15.85 -13.03
N ASN A 486 7.90 -15.37 -13.08
CA ASN A 486 6.76 -16.06 -12.50
C ASN A 486 5.75 -16.40 -13.60
N CYS A 487 5.76 -17.63 -14.08
CA CYS A 487 4.92 -18.05 -15.20
C CYS A 487 3.42 -18.21 -14.83
N VAL A 488 3.07 -18.11 -13.55
CA VAL A 488 1.69 -18.18 -13.05
C VAL A 488 1.08 -16.79 -13.00
N ARG A 489 1.85 -15.80 -12.52
CA ARG A 489 1.45 -14.39 -12.43
C ARG A 489 1.86 -13.54 -13.63
N ASP A 490 2.56 -14.17 -14.58
CA ASP A 490 3.18 -13.54 -15.74
C ASP A 490 4.20 -12.42 -15.43
N GLU A 491 4.84 -12.46 -14.24
CA GLU A 491 5.85 -11.47 -13.84
C GLU A 491 7.17 -11.69 -14.60
N ASN A 492 7.76 -10.61 -15.12
CA ASN A 492 9.03 -10.55 -15.85
C ASN A 492 9.14 -11.40 -17.13
N ILE A 493 8.07 -12.08 -17.55
CA ILE A 493 8.05 -12.94 -18.75
C ILE A 493 8.38 -12.17 -20.03
N GLN A 494 7.97 -10.90 -20.10
CA GLN A 494 8.17 -10.05 -21.28
C GLN A 494 9.65 -9.76 -21.58
N GLN A 495 10.55 -9.92 -20.62
CA GLN A 495 11.99 -9.70 -20.77
C GLN A 495 12.69 -10.83 -21.55
N VAL A 496 12.10 -12.03 -21.57
CA VAL A 496 12.72 -13.23 -22.15
C VAL A 496 12.91 -13.11 -23.66
N ILE A 497 11.90 -12.66 -24.40
CA ILE A 497 11.99 -12.54 -25.87
C ILE A 497 13.04 -11.50 -26.30
N PRO A 498 13.04 -10.27 -25.77
CA PRO A 498 14.08 -9.28 -26.06
C PRO A 498 15.50 -9.80 -25.76
N MET A 499 15.70 -10.47 -24.63
CA MET A 499 17.00 -11.02 -24.24
C MET A 499 17.46 -12.12 -25.21
N VAL A 500 16.59 -13.09 -25.52
CA VAL A 500 16.89 -14.16 -26.48
C VAL A 500 17.21 -13.57 -27.85
N ARG A 501 16.45 -12.57 -28.31
CA ARG A 501 16.71 -11.88 -29.57
C ARG A 501 18.11 -11.26 -29.58
N GLY A 502 18.48 -10.50 -28.54
CA GLY A 502 19.79 -9.87 -28.44
C GLY A 502 20.94 -10.90 -28.44
N LEU A 503 20.79 -12.01 -27.71
CA LEU A 503 21.79 -13.08 -27.69
C LEU A 503 21.96 -13.75 -29.05
N VAL A 504 20.85 -13.97 -29.77
CA VAL A 504 20.88 -14.54 -31.11
C VAL A 504 21.53 -13.58 -32.12
N GLU A 505 21.15 -12.31 -32.11
CA GLU A 505 21.69 -11.28 -33.02
C GLU A 505 23.19 -11.03 -32.80
N SER A 506 23.65 -11.15 -31.55
CA SER A 506 25.08 -11.02 -31.19
C SER A 506 25.93 -12.23 -31.57
N SER A 507 25.33 -13.36 -31.99
CA SER A 507 26.04 -14.60 -32.30
C SER A 507 26.48 -14.68 -33.76
N HIS A 508 27.71 -15.15 -34.02
CA HIS A 508 28.21 -15.41 -35.37
C HIS A 508 27.50 -16.62 -35.99
N ARG A 509 26.38 -16.39 -36.69
CA ARG A 509 25.67 -17.45 -37.42
C ARG A 509 26.31 -17.68 -38.79
N TYR A 510 26.91 -18.85 -39.00
CA TYR A 510 27.25 -19.34 -40.32
C TYR A 510 25.94 -19.58 -41.12
N HIS A 511 25.72 -18.75 -42.14
CA HIS A 511 24.70 -18.85 -43.19
C HIS A 511 23.25 -19.16 -42.80
N ARG A 512 22.38 -18.14 -42.93
CA ARG A 512 21.07 -18.17 -43.63
C ARG A 512 20.50 -16.74 -43.64
N GLN A 513 20.85 -15.96 -44.67
CA GLN A 513 20.31 -14.60 -44.90
C GLN A 513 18.79 -14.57 -45.15
N GLU A 514 18.13 -15.73 -45.31
CA GLU A 514 16.72 -15.82 -45.72
C GLU A 514 15.76 -16.31 -44.62
N ASN A 515 16.23 -16.80 -43.47
CA ASN A 515 15.34 -17.25 -42.38
C ASN A 515 15.17 -16.16 -41.32
N LEU A 516 14.05 -15.43 -41.41
CA LEU A 516 13.65 -14.37 -40.46
C LEU A 516 13.06 -14.91 -39.14
N GLU A 517 12.95 -16.23 -39.00
CA GLU A 517 12.34 -16.88 -37.84
C GLU A 517 13.35 -17.23 -36.73
N TYR A 518 12.94 -16.99 -35.49
CA TYR A 518 13.65 -17.40 -34.29
C TYR A 518 13.08 -18.74 -33.83
N CYS A 519 13.92 -19.76 -33.65
CA CYS A 519 13.53 -21.04 -33.07
C CYS A 519 14.47 -21.36 -31.91
N ALA A 520 13.91 -21.56 -30.72
CA ALA A 520 14.69 -21.89 -29.53
C ALA A 520 14.17 -23.17 -28.85
N LEU A 521 15.07 -23.89 -28.18
CA LEU A 521 14.78 -25.11 -27.45
C LEU A 521 14.74 -24.79 -25.95
N VAL A 522 13.65 -25.14 -25.26
CA VAL A 522 13.54 -24.94 -23.80
C VAL A 522 13.98 -26.21 -23.09
N ILE A 523 15.14 -26.18 -22.44
CA ILE A 523 15.75 -27.32 -21.75
C ILE A 523 15.71 -27.18 -20.23
N GLY A 524 15.82 -28.30 -19.51
CA GLY A 524 15.91 -28.33 -18.04
C GLY A 524 15.35 -29.62 -17.43
N ILE A 525 15.61 -29.85 -16.15
CA ILE A 525 15.15 -31.02 -15.41
C ILE A 525 13.61 -31.06 -15.28
N PRO A 526 12.98 -32.18 -14.86
CA PRO A 526 11.53 -32.25 -14.66
C PRO A 526 11.01 -31.17 -13.69
N ASN A 527 9.75 -30.77 -13.84
CA ASN A 527 9.02 -29.87 -12.92
C ASN A 527 9.56 -28.44 -12.67
N VAL A 528 10.56 -27.97 -13.41
CA VAL A 528 11.07 -26.58 -13.33
C VAL A 528 10.24 -25.54 -14.11
N GLY A 529 9.06 -25.89 -14.62
CA GLY A 529 8.16 -24.93 -15.28
C GLY A 529 8.39 -24.65 -16.77
N LYS A 530 9.16 -25.48 -17.48
CA LYS A 530 9.42 -25.34 -18.94
C LYS A 530 8.15 -25.11 -19.78
N SER A 531 7.18 -26.01 -19.68
CA SER A 531 5.91 -25.92 -20.41
C SER A 531 5.04 -24.74 -19.93
N SER A 532 5.16 -24.35 -18.65
CA SER A 532 4.50 -23.16 -18.10
C SER A 532 5.06 -21.87 -18.71
N LEU A 533 6.38 -21.78 -18.89
CA LEU A 533 7.04 -20.65 -19.53
C LEU A 533 6.57 -20.47 -20.98
N ILE A 534 6.52 -21.56 -21.75
CA ILE A 534 6.02 -21.53 -23.14
C ILE A 534 4.57 -21.00 -23.18
N ASN A 535 3.71 -21.52 -22.31
CA ASN A 535 2.33 -21.07 -22.23
C ASN A 535 2.22 -19.59 -21.77
N ALA A 536 3.08 -19.14 -20.86
CA ALA A 536 3.11 -17.75 -20.38
C ALA A 536 3.54 -16.79 -21.50
N LEU A 537 4.62 -17.10 -22.22
CA LEU A 537 5.08 -16.33 -23.37
C LEU A 537 3.99 -16.24 -24.45
N ARG A 538 3.32 -17.37 -24.73
CA ARG A 538 2.23 -17.41 -25.72
C ARG A 538 1.02 -16.58 -25.31
N ARG A 539 0.66 -16.56 -24.02
CA ARG A 539 -0.40 -15.69 -23.49
C ARG A 539 0.00 -14.21 -23.61
N GLN A 540 1.20 -13.87 -23.17
CA GLN A 540 1.68 -12.48 -23.12
C GLN A 540 1.86 -11.87 -24.51
N HIS A 541 2.44 -12.61 -25.46
CA HIS A 541 2.81 -12.05 -26.76
C HIS A 541 1.82 -12.36 -27.89
N LEU A 542 1.03 -13.44 -27.78
CA LEU A 542 0.03 -13.81 -28.81
C LEU A 542 -1.42 -13.71 -28.34
N ARG A 543 -1.66 -13.52 -27.03
CA ARG A 543 -3.01 -13.59 -26.43
C ARG A 543 -3.76 -14.89 -26.76
N LYS A 544 -3.03 -16.00 -26.95
CA LYS A 544 -3.58 -17.33 -27.26
C LYS A 544 -3.57 -18.23 -26.02
N GLY A 545 -4.45 -19.24 -26.01
CA GLY A 545 -4.60 -20.20 -24.91
C GLY A 545 -3.38 -21.11 -24.66
N LYS A 546 -3.55 -22.21 -23.92
CA LYS A 546 -2.45 -23.15 -23.65
C LYS A 546 -2.11 -23.98 -24.90
N ALA A 547 -0.82 -24.14 -25.19
CA ALA A 547 -0.30 -25.00 -26.26
C ALA A 547 0.27 -26.33 -25.72
N THR A 548 0.77 -26.33 -24.49
CA THR A 548 1.35 -27.52 -23.84
C THR A 548 0.60 -27.87 -22.57
N ARG A 549 0.57 -29.16 -22.21
CA ARG A 549 0.02 -29.64 -20.94
C ARG A 549 1.01 -29.34 -19.81
N VAL A 550 0.48 -29.00 -18.63
CA VAL A 550 1.28 -28.72 -17.43
C VAL A 550 0.78 -29.58 -16.28
N GLY A 551 1.70 -30.05 -15.43
CA GLY A 551 1.40 -30.87 -14.26
C GLY A 551 2.61 -30.93 -13.32
N GLY A 552 2.37 -31.28 -12.05
CA GLY A 552 3.40 -31.36 -11.00
C GLY A 552 4.08 -32.72 -10.89
N GLU A 553 3.87 -33.63 -11.84
CA GLU A 553 4.49 -34.95 -11.88
C GLU A 553 5.57 -35.02 -12.97
N PRO A 554 6.70 -35.70 -12.74
CA PRO A 554 7.70 -35.89 -13.77
C PRO A 554 7.14 -36.75 -14.92
N GLY A 555 7.52 -36.43 -16.16
CA GLY A 555 7.12 -37.21 -17.34
C GLY A 555 5.80 -36.80 -18.01
N ILE A 556 5.26 -35.60 -17.72
CA ILE A 556 4.12 -35.02 -18.44
C ILE A 556 4.46 -34.76 -19.92
N THR A 557 5.60 -34.14 -20.19
CA THR A 557 6.15 -33.98 -21.54
C THR A 557 7.01 -35.19 -21.88
N ARG A 558 6.49 -36.09 -22.73
CA ARG A 558 7.13 -37.39 -23.05
C ARG A 558 7.94 -37.42 -24.34
N ALA A 559 7.77 -36.42 -25.21
CA ALA A 559 8.52 -36.26 -26.44
C ALA A 559 8.70 -34.76 -26.74
N VAL A 560 9.70 -34.43 -27.55
CA VAL A 560 9.87 -33.06 -28.04
C VAL A 560 8.65 -32.70 -28.90
N MET A 561 7.92 -31.66 -28.50
CA MET A 561 6.68 -31.27 -29.19
C MET A 561 7.00 -30.49 -30.48
N SER A 562 6.02 -30.39 -31.38
CA SER A 562 6.12 -29.58 -32.60
C SER A 562 6.39 -28.10 -32.28
N ARG A 563 6.89 -27.35 -33.27
CA ARG A 563 7.22 -25.92 -33.12
C ARG A 563 6.01 -25.11 -32.62
N ILE A 564 6.12 -24.54 -31.42
CA ILE A 564 5.06 -23.73 -30.81
C ILE A 564 5.36 -22.27 -31.03
N GLN A 565 4.52 -21.58 -31.78
CA GLN A 565 4.66 -20.13 -31.94
C GLN A 565 4.38 -19.42 -30.61
N VAL A 566 5.29 -18.54 -30.21
CA VAL A 566 5.16 -17.72 -28.99
C VAL A 566 5.23 -16.22 -29.25
N CYS A 567 5.70 -15.76 -30.42
CA CYS A 567 5.70 -14.35 -30.79
C CYS A 567 5.50 -14.18 -32.30
N GLU A 568 4.85 -13.08 -32.68
CA GLU A 568 4.64 -12.68 -34.08
C GLU A 568 5.71 -11.71 -34.57
N ARG A 569 6.26 -10.86 -33.69
CA ARG A 569 7.27 -9.84 -34.02
C ARG A 569 8.29 -9.71 -32.88
N PRO A 570 9.50 -10.28 -33.00
CA PRO A 570 9.94 -11.13 -34.11
C PRO A 570 9.18 -12.47 -34.16
N LEU A 571 9.08 -13.08 -35.33
CA LEU A 571 8.46 -14.39 -35.48
C LEU A 571 9.30 -15.43 -34.71
N MET A 572 8.76 -15.94 -33.60
CA MET A 572 9.49 -16.83 -32.69
C MET A 572 8.70 -18.09 -32.34
N PHE A 573 9.40 -19.22 -32.40
CA PHE A 573 8.92 -20.55 -32.03
C PHE A 573 9.76 -21.16 -30.91
N LEU A 574 9.10 -21.84 -29.99
CA LEU A 574 9.74 -22.65 -28.96
C LEU A 574 9.46 -24.13 -29.16
N LEU A 575 10.46 -24.95 -28.88
CA LEU A 575 10.36 -26.40 -28.80
C LEU A 575 10.36 -26.80 -27.32
N ASP A 576 9.27 -27.45 -26.87
CA ASP A 576 9.17 -27.99 -25.52
C ASP A 576 9.86 -29.35 -25.45
N THR A 577 10.79 -29.53 -24.51
CA THR A 577 11.49 -30.80 -24.32
C THR A 577 10.99 -31.55 -23.09
N PRO A 578 11.06 -32.89 -23.09
CA PRO A 578 10.98 -33.66 -21.84
C PRO A 578 11.97 -33.12 -20.81
N GLY A 579 11.60 -33.20 -19.53
CA GLY A 579 12.55 -32.95 -18.46
C GLY A 579 13.57 -34.08 -18.40
N VAL A 580 14.85 -33.76 -18.47
CA VAL A 580 15.93 -34.77 -18.43
C VAL A 580 16.79 -34.51 -17.20
N LEU A 581 16.89 -35.50 -16.31
CA LEU A 581 17.82 -35.48 -15.19
C LEU A 581 19.21 -35.92 -15.65
N ALA A 582 20.25 -35.38 -15.01
CA ALA A 582 21.61 -35.84 -15.24
C ALA A 582 21.73 -37.35 -14.90
N PRO A 583 22.49 -38.14 -15.68
CA PRO A 583 22.61 -39.59 -15.47
C PRO A 583 23.22 -39.99 -14.11
N ARG A 584 23.95 -39.08 -13.46
CA ARG A 584 24.54 -39.28 -12.14
C ARG A 584 24.22 -38.09 -11.24
N ILE A 585 23.60 -38.38 -10.10
CA ILE A 585 23.42 -37.42 -9.01
C ILE A 585 24.68 -37.46 -8.15
N GLN A 586 25.30 -36.30 -7.91
CA GLN A 586 26.63 -36.20 -7.30
C GLN A 586 26.64 -36.53 -5.80
N SER A 587 25.52 -36.33 -5.10
CA SER A 587 25.40 -36.62 -3.67
C SER A 587 23.98 -37.05 -3.29
N VAL A 588 23.85 -37.74 -2.15
CA VAL A 588 22.54 -38.15 -1.61
C VAL A 588 21.69 -36.92 -1.29
N GLU A 589 22.29 -35.88 -0.70
CA GLU A 589 21.60 -34.63 -0.36
C GLU A 589 21.01 -33.95 -1.62
N MET A 590 21.78 -33.88 -2.71
CA MET A 590 21.30 -33.36 -3.99
C MET A 590 20.10 -34.16 -4.50
N GLY A 591 20.15 -35.49 -4.36
CA GLY A 591 19.03 -36.37 -4.71
C GLY A 591 17.77 -36.10 -3.88
N LEU A 592 17.92 -35.89 -2.57
CA LEU A 592 16.82 -35.54 -1.67
C LEU A 592 16.21 -34.17 -2.01
N LYS A 593 17.03 -33.15 -2.27
CA LYS A 593 16.55 -31.82 -2.70
C LYS A 593 15.79 -31.88 -4.03
N LEU A 594 16.33 -32.60 -5.01
CA LEU A 594 15.68 -32.83 -6.30
C LEU A 594 14.33 -33.56 -6.15
N ALA A 595 14.26 -34.56 -5.28
CA ALA A 595 13.03 -35.27 -4.98
C ALA A 595 12.01 -34.38 -4.25
N LEU A 596 12.44 -33.54 -3.28
CA LEU A 596 11.55 -32.57 -2.64
C LEU A 596 10.92 -31.60 -3.65
N CYS A 597 11.67 -31.15 -4.65
CA CYS A 597 11.16 -30.32 -5.76
C CYS A 597 10.25 -31.09 -6.74
N GLY A 598 10.00 -32.38 -6.50
CA GLY A 598 9.17 -33.25 -7.33
C GLY A 598 9.82 -33.66 -8.64
N THR A 599 11.13 -33.48 -8.81
CA THR A 599 11.81 -33.83 -10.07
C THR A 599 11.99 -35.34 -10.23
N VAL A 600 11.93 -36.07 -9.10
CA VAL A 600 11.95 -37.53 -8.98
C VAL A 600 10.66 -37.96 -8.29
N LEU A 601 10.13 -39.14 -8.62
CA LEU A 601 8.91 -39.67 -8.01
C LEU A 601 9.14 -40.02 -6.53
N ASP A 602 8.28 -39.51 -5.65
CA ASP A 602 8.44 -39.59 -4.18
C ASP A 602 8.64 -41.02 -3.67
N HIS A 603 7.87 -41.99 -4.19
CA HIS A 603 7.93 -43.39 -3.77
C HIS A 603 9.26 -44.08 -4.12
N LEU A 604 10.07 -43.54 -5.04
CA LEU A 604 11.39 -44.07 -5.35
C LEU A 604 12.42 -43.76 -4.25
N VAL A 605 12.18 -42.70 -3.48
CA VAL A 605 13.04 -42.29 -2.36
C VAL A 605 12.44 -42.70 -1.02
N GLY A 606 11.12 -42.63 -0.90
CA GLY A 606 10.37 -42.87 0.34
C GLY A 606 9.76 -41.55 0.86
N GLU A 607 8.44 -41.52 0.95
CA GLU A 607 7.67 -40.32 1.34
C GLU A 607 8.04 -39.86 2.76
N GLU A 608 8.18 -40.82 3.69
CA GLU A 608 8.57 -40.53 5.08
C GLU A 608 10.01 -40.01 5.18
N THR A 609 10.95 -40.60 4.44
CA THR A 609 12.35 -40.14 4.37
C THR A 609 12.45 -38.71 3.82
N LEU A 610 11.68 -38.39 2.79
CA LEU A 610 11.62 -37.04 2.24
C LEU A 610 11.00 -36.06 3.24
N ALA A 611 9.92 -36.47 3.93
CA ALA A 611 9.28 -35.63 4.93
C ALA A 611 10.22 -35.33 6.11
N ASP A 612 11.02 -36.32 6.53
CA ASP A 612 12.05 -36.17 7.56
C ASP A 612 13.14 -35.19 7.14
N TYR A 613 13.70 -35.38 5.94
CA TYR A 613 14.71 -34.48 5.39
C TYR A 613 14.18 -33.04 5.21
N LEU A 614 12.92 -32.88 4.81
CA LEU A 614 12.25 -31.59 4.75
C LEU A 614 12.13 -30.96 6.14
N LEU A 615 11.70 -31.72 7.14
CA LEU A 615 11.60 -31.24 8.53
C LEU A 615 12.95 -30.76 9.06
N TYR A 616 13.99 -31.58 8.87
CA TYR A 616 15.37 -31.21 9.18
C TYR A 616 15.78 -29.90 8.51
N THR A 617 15.52 -29.76 7.21
CA THR A 617 15.87 -28.55 6.44
C THR A 617 15.14 -27.32 6.95
N LEU A 618 13.83 -27.45 7.22
CA LEU A 618 13.01 -26.37 7.75
C LEU A 618 13.51 -25.92 9.13
N ASN A 619 13.75 -26.84 10.05
CA ASN A 619 14.23 -26.51 11.40
C ASN A 619 15.64 -25.90 11.36
N ARG A 620 16.55 -26.46 10.56
CA ARG A 620 17.91 -25.93 10.38
C ARG A 620 17.91 -24.49 9.86
N HIS A 621 16.97 -24.14 8.98
CA HIS A 621 16.81 -22.78 8.45
C HIS A 621 15.90 -21.89 9.33
N GLN A 622 15.45 -22.38 10.48
CA GLN A 622 14.51 -21.71 11.39
C GLN A 622 13.18 -21.33 10.73
N LEU A 623 12.71 -22.17 9.79
CA LEU A 623 11.47 -22.00 9.04
C LEU A 623 10.35 -22.84 9.68
N PHE A 624 9.62 -22.22 10.61
CA PHE A 624 8.61 -22.91 11.43
C PHE A 624 7.17 -22.78 10.89
N GLY A 625 7.00 -22.49 9.59
CA GLY A 625 5.65 -22.34 9.00
C GLY A 625 4.78 -23.59 9.15
N TYR A 626 5.40 -24.78 9.20
CA TYR A 626 4.68 -26.04 9.45
C TYR A 626 4.09 -26.14 10.87
N VAL A 627 4.71 -25.51 11.87
CA VAL A 627 4.20 -25.48 13.25
C VAL A 627 2.86 -24.75 13.26
N GLN A 628 2.78 -23.59 12.59
CA GLN A 628 1.55 -22.82 12.48
C GLN A 628 0.51 -23.53 11.60
N HIS A 629 0.92 -24.04 10.43
CA HIS A 629 0.03 -24.70 9.48
C HIS A 629 -0.70 -25.90 10.09
N TYR A 630 0.06 -26.76 10.79
CA TYR A 630 -0.47 -27.94 11.45
C TYR A 630 -0.80 -27.73 12.92
N GLY A 631 -0.67 -26.51 13.46
CA GLY A 631 -0.96 -26.15 14.86
C GLY A 631 -0.27 -27.05 15.89
N LEU A 632 1.03 -27.26 15.71
CA LEU A 632 1.90 -27.93 16.68
C LEU A 632 2.25 -26.98 17.82
N ASP A 633 2.56 -27.54 19.00
CA ASP A 633 2.93 -26.74 20.19
C ASP A 633 4.28 -26.00 20.04
N GLY A 634 5.14 -26.49 19.13
CA GLY A 634 6.45 -25.94 18.87
C GLY A 634 7.19 -26.70 17.76
N ALA A 635 8.41 -26.24 17.45
CA ALA A 635 9.30 -26.95 16.53
C ALA A 635 9.76 -28.29 17.14
N CYS A 636 9.94 -29.29 16.29
CA CYS A 636 10.36 -30.62 16.72
C CYS A 636 11.21 -31.29 15.63
N ASP A 637 12.25 -32.01 16.04
CA ASP A 637 13.15 -32.76 15.16
C ASP A 637 12.76 -34.24 14.97
N ASP A 638 11.59 -34.65 15.49
CA ASP A 638 11.06 -36.01 15.30
C ASP A 638 9.92 -36.02 14.27
N ILE A 639 10.23 -36.52 13.07
CA ILE A 639 9.28 -36.66 11.99
C ILE A 639 8.08 -37.53 12.36
N THR A 640 8.26 -38.56 13.18
CA THR A 640 7.17 -39.46 13.58
C THR A 640 6.13 -38.70 14.38
N ARG A 641 6.57 -37.82 15.29
CA ARG A 641 5.68 -36.97 16.08
C ARG A 641 4.94 -35.96 15.20
N VAL A 642 5.63 -35.34 14.25
CA VAL A 642 5.03 -34.39 13.30
C VAL A 642 3.98 -35.10 12.44
N LEU A 643 4.34 -36.21 11.78
CA LEU A 643 3.43 -36.96 10.92
C LEU A 643 2.24 -37.55 11.69
N LYS A 644 2.43 -37.97 12.95
CA LYS A 644 1.32 -38.39 13.81
C LYS A 644 0.31 -37.25 14.00
N HIS A 645 0.80 -36.04 14.31
CA HIS A 645 -0.06 -34.88 14.49
C HIS A 645 -0.78 -34.49 13.20
N VAL A 646 -0.06 -34.44 12.08
CA VAL A 646 -0.62 -34.20 10.73
C VAL A 646 -1.71 -35.21 10.42
N ALA A 647 -1.45 -36.51 10.65
CA ALA A 647 -2.39 -37.58 10.39
C ALA A 647 -3.68 -37.44 11.19
N VAL A 648 -3.57 -37.15 12.50
CA VAL A 648 -4.72 -36.96 13.38
C VAL A 648 -5.52 -35.72 12.99
N ARG A 649 -4.83 -34.58 12.78
CA ARG A 649 -5.46 -33.29 12.45
C ARG A 649 -6.21 -33.34 11.13
N LEU A 650 -5.67 -34.02 10.12
CA LEU A 650 -6.28 -34.13 8.80
C LEU A 650 -7.16 -35.37 8.63
N GLY A 651 -7.37 -36.16 9.69
CA GLY A 651 -8.15 -37.39 9.64
C GLY A 651 -7.56 -38.49 8.74
N LYS A 652 -6.25 -38.45 8.46
CA LYS A 652 -5.54 -39.49 7.67
C LYS A 652 -5.27 -40.71 8.55
N THR A 653 -6.29 -41.53 8.76
CA THR A 653 -6.19 -42.76 9.57
C THR A 653 -6.57 -43.98 8.74
N HIS A 654 -6.11 -45.16 9.16
CA HIS A 654 -6.53 -46.44 8.59
C HIS A 654 -6.96 -47.41 9.71
N LYS A 655 -7.74 -48.43 9.35
CA LYS A 655 -8.14 -49.50 10.29
C LYS A 655 -7.17 -50.67 10.15
N VAL A 656 -6.62 -51.13 11.26
CA VAL A 656 -5.77 -52.32 11.34
C VAL A 656 -6.40 -53.32 12.30
N LYS A 657 -6.35 -54.61 11.97
CA LYS A 657 -6.69 -55.67 12.91
C LYS A 657 -5.49 -55.96 13.79
N VAL A 658 -5.66 -55.82 15.09
CA VAL A 658 -4.62 -56.14 16.07
C VAL A 658 -5.04 -57.39 16.82
N LEU A 659 -4.15 -58.38 16.85
CA LEU A 659 -4.34 -59.59 17.64
C LEU A 659 -4.20 -59.21 19.12
N THR A 660 -5.31 -59.24 19.84
CA THR A 660 -5.29 -59.18 21.31
C THR A 660 -5.40 -60.61 21.84
N GLY A 661 -4.94 -60.87 23.06
CA GLY A 661 -5.06 -62.20 23.71
C GLY A 661 -6.51 -62.73 23.84
N THR A 662 -7.50 -61.94 23.43
CA THR A 662 -8.94 -62.23 23.44
C THR A 662 -9.60 -62.17 22.04
N GLY A 663 -8.84 -62.04 20.95
CA GLY A 663 -9.34 -62.04 19.57
C GLY A 663 -8.90 -60.82 18.72
N ASP A 664 -9.34 -60.79 17.46
CA ASP A 664 -9.07 -59.69 16.51
C ASP A 664 -9.89 -58.45 16.88
N VAL A 665 -9.20 -57.34 17.21
CA VAL A 665 -9.85 -56.04 17.43
C VAL A 665 -9.44 -55.07 16.33
N ASN A 666 -10.41 -54.36 15.76
CA ASN A 666 -10.14 -53.30 14.79
C ASN A 666 -9.70 -52.03 15.54
N VAL A 667 -8.45 -51.61 15.33
CA VAL A 667 -7.89 -50.37 15.89
C VAL A 667 -7.71 -49.35 14.77
N ILE A 668 -8.01 -48.09 15.05
CA ILE A 668 -7.75 -46.97 14.14
C ILE A 668 -6.35 -46.45 14.44
N GLN A 669 -5.47 -46.45 13.43
CA GLN A 669 -4.10 -45.99 13.54
C GLN A 669 -3.82 -44.84 12.54
N PRO A 670 -2.96 -43.87 12.90
CA PRO A 670 -2.46 -42.86 11.97
C PRO A 670 -1.82 -43.46 10.72
N ASN A 671 -2.16 -42.93 9.54
CA ASN A 671 -1.57 -43.32 8.27
C ASN A 671 -0.38 -42.39 7.94
N TYR A 672 0.81 -42.78 8.40
CA TYR A 672 2.04 -42.00 8.24
C TYR A 672 2.41 -41.71 6.77
N PRO A 673 2.36 -42.66 5.83
CA PRO A 673 2.61 -42.35 4.41
C PRO A 673 1.64 -41.31 3.83
N ALA A 674 0.35 -41.39 4.19
CA ALA A 674 -0.63 -40.40 3.74
C ALA A 674 -0.37 -39.01 4.34
N ALA A 675 0.09 -38.94 5.59
CA ALA A 675 0.49 -37.70 6.23
C ALA A 675 1.79 -37.13 5.63
N ALA A 676 2.77 -37.98 5.30
CA ALA A 676 4.02 -37.58 4.66
C ALA A 676 3.76 -36.96 3.27
N ARG A 677 2.90 -37.59 2.46
CA ARG A 677 2.46 -36.99 1.18
C ARG A 677 1.80 -35.63 1.35
N ASP A 678 0.96 -35.47 2.36
CA ASP A 678 0.32 -34.20 2.63
C ASP A 678 1.36 -33.13 3.03
N PHE A 679 2.31 -33.50 3.89
CA PHE A 679 3.41 -32.63 4.30
C PHE A 679 4.25 -32.13 3.11
N LEU A 680 4.66 -33.05 2.24
CA LEU A 680 5.41 -32.76 1.01
C LEU A 680 4.60 -31.91 0.03
N ARG A 681 3.31 -32.22 -0.13
CA ARG A 681 2.41 -31.46 -1.00
C ARG A 681 2.22 -30.03 -0.48
N THR A 682 2.07 -29.86 0.83
CA THR A 682 1.89 -28.56 1.48
C THR A 682 3.13 -27.69 1.30
N PHE A 683 4.33 -28.27 1.43
CA PHE A 683 5.59 -27.64 1.05
C PHE A 683 5.61 -27.19 -0.41
N ARG A 684 5.31 -28.08 -1.36
CA ARG A 684 5.34 -27.79 -2.80
C ARG A 684 4.32 -26.73 -3.25
N HIS A 685 3.22 -26.58 -2.50
CA HIS A 685 2.24 -25.52 -2.72
C HIS A 685 2.62 -24.18 -2.06
N GLY A 686 3.75 -24.11 -1.35
CA GLY A 686 4.20 -22.91 -0.65
C GLY A 686 3.40 -22.59 0.62
N LEU A 687 2.57 -23.53 1.10
CA LEU A 687 1.69 -23.32 2.27
C LEU A 687 2.46 -23.34 3.60
N LEU A 688 3.73 -23.77 3.57
CA LEU A 688 4.66 -23.69 4.71
C LEU A 688 5.50 -22.39 4.70
N GLY A 689 5.24 -21.48 3.75
CA GLY A 689 6.05 -20.29 3.50
C GLY A 689 7.08 -20.48 2.36
N PRO A 690 7.82 -19.42 1.99
CA PRO A 690 8.89 -19.50 1.02
C PRO A 690 10.08 -20.28 1.59
N VAL A 691 10.58 -21.27 0.85
CA VAL A 691 11.67 -22.13 1.29
C VAL A 691 12.69 -22.26 0.17
N MET A 692 13.95 -21.94 0.46
CA MET A 692 15.09 -22.18 -0.43
C MET A 692 15.93 -23.35 0.11
N LEU A 693 16.01 -24.45 -0.65
CA LEU A 693 16.76 -25.65 -0.25
C LEU A 693 18.29 -25.47 -0.33
N ASP A 694 18.76 -24.51 -1.14
CA ASP A 694 20.19 -24.24 -1.37
C ASP A 694 20.71 -22.98 -0.68
N ARG A 695 20.04 -22.55 0.40
CA ARG A 695 20.42 -21.36 1.16
C ARG A 695 21.86 -21.41 1.67
N ASP A 696 22.36 -22.59 2.02
CA ASP A 696 23.74 -22.78 2.48
C ASP A 696 24.78 -22.59 1.37
N VAL A 697 24.44 -22.92 0.12
CA VAL A 697 25.33 -22.76 -1.04
C VAL A 697 25.61 -21.28 -1.30
N LEU A 698 24.59 -20.42 -1.11
CA LEU A 698 24.73 -18.97 -1.24
C LEU A 698 25.52 -18.30 -0.10
N ARG A 699 25.78 -19.00 1.01
CA ARG A 699 26.55 -18.47 2.15
C ARG A 699 28.05 -18.75 2.01
N SER A 700 28.42 -19.85 1.35
CA SER A 700 29.82 -20.30 1.22
C SER A 700 30.70 -19.47 0.29
N SER A 701 30.15 -18.64 -0.60
CA SER A 701 30.94 -17.79 -1.50
C SER A 701 31.60 -16.56 -0.81
N SER A 702 31.29 -16.32 0.47
CA SER A 702 31.81 -15.17 1.24
C SER A 702 33.07 -15.45 2.06
N ARG A 703 33.68 -16.64 1.96
CA ARG A 703 34.94 -16.97 2.64
C ARG A 703 35.95 -17.61 1.70
N ALA A 704 36.72 -16.75 1.04
CA ALA A 704 38.11 -17.04 0.74
C ALA A 704 38.96 -16.15 1.67
N ASP A 705 39.20 -16.61 2.89
CA ASP A 705 40.31 -16.10 3.72
C ASP A 705 41.58 -16.88 3.33
N PRO A 706 42.73 -16.23 3.11
CA PRO A 706 44.03 -16.90 3.15
C PRO A 706 44.43 -17.35 4.57
#